data_AF-A0A973L9X0-F1
#
_entry.id   AF-A0A973L9X0-F1
#
_cell.length_a   1.000
_cell.length_b   1.000
_cell.length_c   1.000
_cell.angle_alpha   90.00
_cell.angle_beta   90.00
_cell.angle_gamma   90.00
#
_symmetry.space_group_name_H-M   'P 1'
#
loop_
_entity.id
_entity.type
_entity.pdbx_description
1 polymer ?
#
loop_
_entity_poly.entity_id
_entity_poly.type
_entity_poly.pdbx_seq_one_letter_code
_entity_poly.pdbx_strand_id
1 'polypeptide(L)'
;MTPDSSSAVTPDAAAVDQADPASPARFLRLLASGRPADIAAVVSRLPEAELAAAVDAAQGRIALPVREYILTEGPSCALIALARHALHDRGEGTANTVDRLLLRRDPDADAFFFEHGSAPGPSQRARIVILRDRKGPDGRVEIPPRVRQSLLDELGEAAPDWRLLAEVAAADDPDLVLALMPHARRLSATGAARVILTLDAHGRRRTARRHRALWSGRGRAFTVLGFRRFAALRRRYPPDTGFSVTPAPGVEALTVAQYRSLVDRCPFADSVGYSRVRTAARAALRTGTLSAADVLEHTRPAALAVTLAAHADTDWHPGDQRAADDVRALIARRAGDRLARDPVRWSRVIAGVNTYPGTLPELLADPDPHPARAPRARVDHSSHIVSDFDAANILLAIAPRDVAAQALATRGMKRAITAAAGNVPLCRALVEHVVSRGTGRQRERLAANEATPDAVLIRLADSEAADRAGIPHAILDREFVGPQALLSVYAVVPRDGRFRDWIVDLAGFEPATALHALRHTADDPDWLLRVLRSAVTEFDAAGRAAAYALLAETAGVEAVWALELDRCGDLEAMDPQVRASMAAGDAEPLVEAARADPVPDRDEVWPDEPPRSEEYLDQPLRRPLVELIRTRLDGRVDRWLALAELVRAEPGGSDEQLIMETVPM
;
A
#
# COMPACT_ATOMS: atom_id res chain seq x y z
N MET A 1 -15.27 17.56 67.73
CA MET A 1 -15.69 16.18 67.42
C MET A 1 -15.12 15.83 66.05
N THR A 2 -13.94 15.23 66.05
CA THR A 2 -13.22 14.74 64.87
C THR A 2 -13.23 13.22 64.96
N PRO A 3 -13.59 12.49 63.89
CA PRO A 3 -13.58 11.04 63.92
C PRO A 3 -12.16 10.49 63.69
N ASP A 4 -11.89 9.43 64.42
CA ASP A 4 -10.62 8.69 64.47
C ASP A 4 -10.29 7.95 63.18
N SER A 5 -8.98 7.84 62.98
CA SER A 5 -8.25 7.19 61.91
C SER A 5 -8.56 5.69 61.79
N SER A 6 -8.96 5.26 60.60
CA SER A 6 -9.11 3.85 60.22
C SER A 6 -7.73 3.18 60.05
N SER A 7 -7.53 2.08 60.77
CA SER A 7 -6.34 1.23 60.74
C SER A 7 -6.24 0.44 59.44
N ALA A 8 -5.18 0.66 58.67
CA ALA A 8 -4.78 -0.24 57.59
C ALA A 8 -4.22 -1.53 58.20
N VAL A 9 -4.86 -2.66 57.91
CA VAL A 9 -4.39 -3.99 58.26
C VAL A 9 -3.21 -4.34 57.35
N THR A 10 -1.99 -4.29 57.88
CA THR A 10 -0.82 -4.92 57.25
C THR A 10 -0.85 -6.42 57.55
N PRO A 11 -0.89 -7.31 56.54
CA PRO A 11 -0.81 -8.74 56.79
C PRO A 11 0.60 -9.13 57.25
N ASP A 12 0.67 -10.00 58.23
CA ASP A 12 1.90 -10.53 58.81
C ASP A 12 2.70 -11.33 57.76
N ALA A 13 3.90 -10.88 57.44
CA ALA A 13 4.75 -11.41 56.36
C ALA A 13 5.33 -12.80 56.67
N ALA A 14 5.16 -13.31 57.90
CA ALA A 14 5.71 -14.59 58.34
C ALA A 14 4.86 -15.82 57.95
N ALA A 15 3.67 -15.64 57.37
CA ALA A 15 2.76 -16.76 57.05
C ALA A 15 2.88 -17.32 55.61
N VAL A 16 3.87 -16.89 54.83
CA VAL A 16 4.01 -17.24 53.39
C VAL A 16 4.87 -18.51 53.17
N ASP A 17 5.31 -19.20 54.22
CA ASP A 17 6.40 -20.18 54.13
C ASP A 17 5.98 -21.66 53.92
N GLN A 18 4.80 -21.93 53.33
CA GLN A 18 4.43 -23.29 52.89
C GLN A 18 3.79 -23.30 51.50
N ALA A 19 4.49 -23.95 50.57
CA ALA A 19 4.29 -23.90 49.13
C ALA A 19 3.02 -24.63 48.64
N ASP A 20 1.96 -23.84 48.41
CA ASP A 20 0.93 -24.10 47.41
C ASP A 20 1.05 -22.99 46.34
N PRO A 21 1.34 -23.28 45.06
CA PRO A 21 1.39 -22.27 44.00
C PRO A 21 0.07 -21.49 43.82
N ALA A 22 -1.05 -21.98 44.36
CA ALA A 22 -2.31 -21.23 44.43
C ALA A 22 -2.27 -20.05 45.42
N SER A 23 -1.36 -20.05 46.41
CA SER A 23 -1.24 -19.00 47.43
C SER A 23 -0.62 -17.71 46.86
N PRO A 24 0.53 -17.73 46.14
CA PRO A 24 1.08 -16.55 45.47
C PRO A 24 0.17 -15.97 44.38
N ALA A 25 -0.49 -16.80 43.57
CA ALA A 25 -1.40 -16.33 42.52
C ALA A 25 -2.64 -15.63 43.09
N ARG A 26 -3.19 -16.15 44.20
CA ARG A 26 -4.27 -15.50 44.95
C ARG A 26 -3.79 -14.19 45.58
N PHE A 27 -2.53 -14.15 46.04
CA PHE A 27 -1.93 -12.95 46.60
C PHE A 27 -1.75 -11.84 45.55
N LEU A 28 -1.22 -12.14 44.36
CA LEU A 28 -1.10 -11.18 43.25
C LEU A 28 -2.46 -10.62 42.76
N ARG A 29 -3.54 -11.40 42.92
CA ARG A 29 -4.92 -10.95 42.64
C ARG A 29 -5.46 -9.98 43.68
N LEU A 30 -5.01 -10.10 44.93
CA LEU A 30 -5.52 -9.32 46.07
C LEU A 30 -4.80 -7.98 46.27
N LEU A 31 -3.64 -7.77 45.64
CA LEU A 31 -2.85 -6.53 45.70
C LEU A 31 -3.44 -5.36 44.86
N ALA A 32 -4.76 -5.34 44.62
CA ALA A 32 -5.42 -4.33 43.80
C ALA A 32 -5.38 -2.91 44.39
N SER A 33 -5.18 -2.77 45.71
CA SER A 33 -5.18 -1.50 46.44
C SER A 33 -3.88 -1.20 47.19
N GLY A 34 -2.80 -1.95 46.93
CA GLY A 34 -1.50 -1.73 47.57
C GLY A 34 -0.80 -0.48 47.04
N ARG A 35 -0.02 0.21 47.87
CA ARG A 35 0.86 1.28 47.38
C ARG A 35 1.97 0.68 46.52
N PRO A 36 2.48 1.38 45.49
CA PRO A 36 3.54 0.86 44.63
C PRO A 36 4.78 0.33 45.37
N ALA A 37 5.18 1.00 46.46
CA ALA A 37 6.31 0.57 47.29
C ALA A 37 6.06 -0.76 48.01
N ASP A 38 4.82 -1.01 48.46
CA ASP A 38 4.43 -2.25 49.13
C ASP A 38 4.37 -3.41 48.12
N ILE A 39 3.91 -3.13 46.90
CA ILE A 39 3.90 -4.10 45.79
C ILE A 39 5.33 -4.47 45.39
N ALA A 40 6.20 -3.48 45.19
CA ALA A 40 7.61 -3.70 44.85
C ALA A 40 8.31 -4.55 45.92
N ALA A 41 8.14 -4.21 47.20
CA ALA A 41 8.77 -4.91 48.31
C ALA A 41 8.32 -6.37 48.44
N VAL A 42 7.09 -6.70 48.03
CA VAL A 42 6.59 -8.08 48.06
C VAL A 42 7.00 -8.85 46.81
N VAL A 43 6.81 -8.26 45.62
CA VAL A 43 7.16 -8.92 44.35
C VAL A 43 8.67 -9.19 44.29
N SER A 44 9.51 -8.28 44.80
CA SER A 44 10.97 -8.47 44.82
C SER A 44 11.46 -9.55 45.80
N ARG A 45 10.60 -10.02 46.72
CA ARG A 45 10.93 -11.08 47.68
C ARG A 45 10.56 -12.48 47.19
N LEU A 46 9.74 -12.58 46.15
CA LEU A 46 9.40 -13.87 45.56
C LEU A 46 10.59 -14.38 44.71
N PRO A 47 10.99 -15.65 44.84
CA PRO A 47 11.89 -16.28 43.89
C PRO A 47 11.34 -16.14 42.46
N GLU A 48 12.21 -15.87 41.49
CA GLU A 48 11.82 -15.65 40.09
C GLU A 48 10.91 -16.75 39.53
N ALA A 49 11.22 -18.01 39.82
CA ALA A 49 10.43 -19.16 39.39
C ALA A 49 9.01 -19.16 40.00
N GLU A 50 8.88 -18.77 41.27
CA GLU A 50 7.60 -18.68 41.96
C GLU A 50 6.78 -17.49 41.46
N LEU A 51 7.42 -16.35 41.19
CA LEU A 51 6.77 -15.19 40.61
C LEU A 51 6.24 -15.49 39.20
N ALA A 52 7.04 -16.12 38.34
CA ALA A 52 6.60 -16.54 37.01
C ALA A 52 5.41 -17.52 37.08
N ALA A 53 5.50 -18.54 37.95
CA ALA A 53 4.41 -19.49 38.17
C ALA A 53 3.14 -18.82 38.70
N ALA A 54 3.28 -17.82 39.59
CA ALA A 54 2.17 -17.07 40.14
C ALA A 54 1.49 -16.18 39.08
N VAL A 55 2.27 -15.55 38.20
CA VAL A 55 1.78 -14.78 37.05
C VAL A 55 1.02 -15.70 36.09
N ASP A 56 1.59 -16.86 35.74
CA ASP A 56 0.96 -17.87 34.88
C ASP A 56 -0.36 -18.39 35.47
N ALA A 57 -0.37 -18.70 36.77
CA ALA A 57 -1.57 -19.17 37.48
C ALA A 57 -2.63 -18.07 37.63
N ALA A 58 -2.24 -16.78 37.58
CA ALA A 58 -3.18 -15.67 37.67
C ALA A 58 -4.04 -15.51 36.39
N GLN A 59 -3.63 -16.07 35.24
CA GLN A 59 -4.39 -16.11 33.98
C GLN A 59 -4.90 -14.73 33.52
N GLY A 60 -4.03 -13.71 33.54
CA GLY A 60 -4.39 -12.35 33.12
C GLY A 60 -5.26 -11.57 34.11
N ARG A 61 -5.72 -12.17 35.22
CA ARG A 61 -6.45 -11.50 36.31
C ARG A 61 -5.50 -10.87 37.34
N ILE A 62 -4.38 -10.31 36.88
CA ILE A 62 -3.41 -9.67 37.75
C ILE A 62 -3.88 -8.26 38.05
N ALA A 63 -3.81 -7.86 39.32
CA ALA A 63 -4.11 -6.49 39.71
C ALA A 63 -3.31 -5.48 38.87
N LEU A 64 -3.96 -4.44 38.35
CA LEU A 64 -3.31 -3.46 37.46
C LEU A 64 -2.00 -2.91 38.04
N PRO A 65 -1.91 -2.51 39.33
CA PRO A 65 -0.65 -2.05 39.92
C PRO A 65 0.50 -3.07 39.89
N VAL A 66 0.19 -4.36 40.06
CA VAL A 66 1.18 -5.45 39.97
C VAL A 66 1.60 -5.67 38.52
N ARG A 67 0.66 -5.60 37.57
CA ARG A 67 0.94 -5.68 36.13
C ARG A 67 1.84 -4.51 35.70
N GLU A 68 1.55 -3.29 36.14
CA GLU A 68 2.38 -2.11 35.88
C GLU A 68 3.79 -2.30 36.42
N TYR A 69 3.93 -2.73 37.68
CA TYR A 69 5.24 -3.01 38.27
C TYR A 69 6.02 -4.08 37.48
N ILE A 70 5.37 -5.18 37.08
CA ILE A 70 6.05 -6.20 36.27
C ILE A 70 6.46 -5.61 34.92
N LEU A 71 5.62 -4.79 34.28
CA LEU A 71 5.93 -4.15 33.01
C LEU A 71 7.06 -3.12 33.08
N THR A 72 7.29 -2.47 34.22
CA THR A 72 8.35 -1.46 34.38
C THR A 72 9.63 -2.02 35.00
N GLU A 73 9.51 -2.84 36.04
CA GLU A 73 10.62 -3.23 36.93
C GLU A 73 10.73 -4.75 37.17
N GLY A 74 9.70 -5.56 36.89
CA GLY A 74 9.71 -7.00 37.20
C GLY A 74 10.76 -7.82 36.40
N PRO A 75 11.18 -8.98 36.89
CA PRO A 75 12.20 -9.80 36.22
C PRO A 75 11.71 -10.39 34.89
N SER A 76 12.63 -10.76 34.00
CA SER A 76 12.34 -11.23 32.63
C SER A 76 11.42 -12.46 32.59
N CYS A 77 11.54 -13.37 33.56
CA CYS A 77 10.65 -14.53 33.69
C CYS A 77 9.18 -14.14 33.93
N ALA A 78 8.92 -13.07 34.70
CA ALA A 78 7.57 -12.56 34.94
C ALA A 78 7.03 -11.81 33.71
N LEU A 79 7.89 -11.11 32.97
CA LEU A 79 7.54 -10.50 31.68
C LEU A 79 7.13 -11.55 30.65
N ILE A 80 7.87 -12.66 30.55
CA ILE A 80 7.57 -13.77 29.63
C ILE A 80 6.22 -14.42 29.99
N ALA A 81 5.94 -14.63 31.28
CA ALA A 81 4.65 -15.15 31.72
C ALA A 81 3.49 -14.19 31.35
N LEU A 82 3.68 -12.86 31.51
CA LEU A 82 2.72 -11.86 31.02
C LEU A 82 2.57 -11.86 29.49
N ALA A 83 3.68 -11.96 28.76
CA ALA A 83 3.70 -12.02 27.31
C ALA A 83 2.91 -13.23 26.79
N ARG A 84 3.11 -14.40 27.40
CA ARG A 84 2.38 -15.63 27.07
C ARG A 84 0.88 -15.46 27.18
N HIS A 85 0.42 -14.83 28.27
CA HIS A 85 -1.01 -14.53 28.42
C HIS A 85 -1.52 -13.52 27.40
N ALA A 86 -0.77 -12.45 27.14
CA ALA A 86 -1.12 -11.48 26.12
C ALA A 86 -1.27 -12.15 24.75
N LEU A 87 -0.37 -13.08 24.37
CA LEU A 87 -0.48 -13.78 23.08
C LEU A 87 -1.70 -14.71 22.97
N HIS A 88 -2.23 -15.21 24.08
CA HIS A 88 -3.40 -16.09 24.11
C HIS A 88 -4.74 -15.36 24.27
N ASP A 89 -4.75 -14.15 24.82
CA ASP A 89 -5.96 -13.35 25.04
C ASP A 89 -6.19 -12.35 23.88
N ARG A 90 -7.41 -12.31 23.32
CA ARG A 90 -7.77 -11.48 22.15
C ARG A 90 -8.42 -10.14 22.51
N GLY A 91 -8.45 -9.74 23.79
CA GLY A 91 -9.03 -8.46 24.23
C GLY A 91 -8.15 -7.21 23.96
N GLU A 92 -8.73 -6.01 24.00
CA GLU A 92 -8.02 -4.73 23.80
C GLU A 92 -6.87 -4.50 24.80
N GLY A 93 -7.00 -5.01 26.03
CA GLY A 93 -5.94 -4.95 27.05
C GLY A 93 -4.66 -5.70 26.67
N THR A 94 -4.73 -6.61 25.69
CA THR A 94 -3.59 -7.35 25.15
C THR A 94 -2.66 -6.46 24.33
N ALA A 95 -3.20 -5.65 23.42
CA ALA A 95 -2.41 -4.85 22.49
C ALA A 95 -1.53 -3.83 23.24
N ASN A 96 -2.10 -3.17 24.25
CA ASN A 96 -1.38 -2.22 25.11
C ASN A 96 -0.27 -2.91 25.92
N THR A 97 -0.48 -4.16 26.34
CA THR A 97 0.55 -4.91 27.09
C THR A 97 1.70 -5.36 26.21
N VAL A 98 1.40 -5.83 24.99
CA VAL A 98 2.44 -6.15 24.00
C VAL A 98 3.25 -4.90 23.65
N ASP A 99 2.61 -3.76 23.41
CA ASP A 99 3.31 -2.51 23.09
C ASP A 99 4.23 -2.06 24.23
N ARG A 100 3.78 -2.17 25.48
CA ARG A 100 4.61 -1.81 26.65
C ARG A 100 5.74 -2.79 26.93
N LEU A 101 5.52 -4.08 26.68
CA LEU A 101 6.59 -5.09 26.73
C LEU A 101 7.68 -4.81 25.68
N LEU A 102 7.28 -4.43 24.46
CA LEU A 102 8.22 -4.06 23.39
C LEU A 102 9.01 -2.77 23.72
N LEU A 103 8.38 -1.81 24.40
CA LEU A 103 9.04 -0.58 24.85
C LEU A 103 10.10 -0.82 25.93
N ARG A 104 9.90 -1.81 26.82
CA ARG A 104 10.85 -2.14 27.89
C ARG A 104 12.19 -2.67 27.36
N ARG A 105 12.17 -3.22 26.16
CA ARG A 105 13.34 -3.75 25.48
C ARG A 105 14.08 -4.92 26.17
N ASP A 106 13.36 -5.84 26.81
CA ASP A 106 13.95 -7.03 27.45
C ASP A 106 14.34 -8.13 26.43
N PRO A 107 15.62 -8.56 26.35
CA PRO A 107 16.09 -9.52 25.33
C PRO A 107 15.45 -10.91 25.41
N ASP A 108 15.10 -11.38 26.61
CA ASP A 108 14.52 -12.71 26.78
C ASP A 108 13.02 -12.70 26.45
N ALA A 109 12.32 -11.60 26.77
CA ALA A 109 10.96 -11.37 26.30
C ALA A 109 10.88 -11.26 24.77
N ASP A 110 11.85 -10.63 24.12
CA ASP A 110 11.89 -10.57 22.65
C ASP A 110 12.09 -11.94 22.00
N ALA A 111 13.01 -12.73 22.54
CA ALA A 111 13.26 -14.08 22.05
C ALA A 111 11.97 -14.90 22.14
N PHE A 112 11.25 -14.78 23.27
CA PHE A 112 9.95 -15.41 23.46
C PHE A 112 8.91 -14.97 22.40
N PHE A 113 8.74 -13.66 22.19
CA PHE A 113 7.82 -13.13 21.16
C PHE A 113 8.18 -13.59 19.75
N PHE A 114 9.48 -13.70 19.47
CA PHE A 114 9.98 -14.13 18.18
C PHE A 114 9.67 -15.62 17.93
N GLU A 115 10.01 -16.49 18.88
CA GLU A 115 9.81 -17.94 18.78
C GLU A 115 8.33 -18.34 18.72
N HIS A 116 7.45 -17.58 19.39
CA HIS A 116 6.01 -17.91 19.51
C HIS A 116 5.11 -17.06 18.59
N GLY A 117 5.69 -16.22 17.74
CA GLY A 117 4.98 -15.18 16.99
C GLY A 117 4.45 -15.57 15.60
N SER A 118 4.29 -16.86 15.30
CA SER A 118 3.96 -17.36 13.95
C SER A 118 2.49 -17.16 13.54
N ALA A 119 1.61 -16.79 14.47
CA ALA A 119 0.19 -16.54 14.21
C ALA A 119 -0.08 -15.06 13.89
N PRO A 120 -0.99 -14.74 12.96
CA PRO A 120 -1.37 -13.35 12.66
C PRO A 120 -1.97 -12.65 13.89
N GLY A 121 -1.59 -11.38 14.10
CA GLY A 121 -2.07 -10.56 15.23
C GLY A 121 -0.95 -9.90 16.05
N PRO A 122 -1.13 -9.70 17.37
CA PRO A 122 -0.17 -9.01 18.24
C PRO A 122 1.25 -9.61 18.22
N SER A 123 1.35 -10.92 18.05
CA SER A 123 2.60 -11.69 17.96
C SER A 123 3.41 -11.35 16.70
N GLN A 124 2.74 -11.23 15.56
CA GLN A 124 3.37 -10.81 14.30
C GLN A 124 3.83 -9.34 14.37
N ARG A 125 3.03 -8.47 15.00
CA ARG A 125 3.40 -7.07 15.25
C ARG A 125 4.64 -6.97 16.13
N ALA A 126 4.72 -7.77 17.20
CA ALA A 126 5.89 -7.84 18.07
C ALA A 126 7.16 -8.27 17.31
N ARG A 127 7.07 -9.31 16.46
CA ARG A 127 8.18 -9.72 15.57
C ARG A 127 8.65 -8.58 14.67
N ILE A 128 7.73 -7.87 14.00
CA ILE A 128 8.08 -6.75 13.12
C ILE A 128 8.80 -5.64 13.90
N VAL A 129 8.29 -5.27 15.07
CA VAL A 129 8.90 -4.21 15.90
C VAL A 129 10.32 -4.59 16.33
N ILE A 130 10.54 -5.83 16.78
CA ILE A 130 11.86 -6.34 17.18
C ILE A 130 12.84 -6.29 16.00
N LEU A 131 12.41 -6.73 14.82
CA LEU A 131 13.27 -6.82 13.64
C LEU A 131 13.50 -5.47 12.96
N ARG A 132 12.55 -4.53 13.00
CA ARG A 132 12.61 -3.33 12.16
C ARG A 132 12.83 -2.05 12.95
N ASP A 133 12.15 -1.93 14.08
CA ASP A 133 11.95 -0.65 14.76
C ASP A 133 12.79 -0.52 16.03
N ARG A 134 13.25 -1.62 16.64
CA ARG A 134 14.20 -1.56 17.74
C ARG A 134 15.55 -1.03 17.24
N LYS A 135 15.86 0.21 17.59
CA LYS A 135 17.16 0.83 17.27
C LYS A 135 18.08 0.90 18.50
N GLY A 136 19.32 0.46 18.36
CA GLY A 136 20.38 0.64 19.35
C GLY A 136 20.87 2.10 19.44
N PRO A 137 21.84 2.39 20.33
CA PRO A 137 22.36 3.75 20.55
C PRO A 137 22.96 4.41 19.29
N ASP A 138 23.40 3.60 18.33
CA ASP A 138 23.96 4.03 17.05
C ASP A 138 22.89 4.21 15.94
N GLY A 139 21.62 4.08 16.29
CA GLY A 139 20.49 4.19 15.38
C GLY A 139 20.33 3.03 14.40
N ARG A 140 21.08 1.93 14.58
CA ARG A 140 20.94 0.68 13.81
C ARG A 140 19.90 -0.23 14.44
N VAL A 141 19.30 -1.12 13.65
CA VAL A 141 18.45 -2.17 14.23
C VAL A 141 19.30 -2.99 15.19
N GLU A 142 18.81 -3.12 16.41
CA GLU A 142 19.40 -4.00 17.43
C GLU A 142 18.54 -5.26 17.51
N ILE A 143 19.02 -6.34 16.88
CA ILE A 143 18.39 -7.65 16.94
C ILE A 143 19.02 -8.42 18.10
N PRO A 144 18.22 -8.91 19.08
CA PRO A 144 18.76 -9.70 20.18
C PRO A 144 19.59 -10.90 19.67
N PRO A 145 20.74 -11.23 20.28
CA PRO A 145 21.62 -12.30 19.79
C PRO A 145 20.94 -13.66 19.60
N ARG A 146 20.00 -14.00 20.49
CA ARG A 146 19.19 -15.23 20.36
C ARG A 146 18.28 -15.19 19.14
N VAL A 147 17.53 -14.11 18.95
CA VAL A 147 16.68 -13.90 17.76
C VAL A 147 17.50 -13.96 16.48
N ARG A 148 18.67 -13.33 16.47
CA ARG A 148 19.62 -13.36 15.34
C ARG A 148 20.10 -14.78 15.04
N GLN A 149 20.43 -15.56 16.06
CA GLN A 149 20.85 -16.95 15.89
C GLN A 149 19.72 -17.83 15.37
N SER A 150 18.51 -17.71 15.93
CA SER A 150 17.32 -18.42 15.44
C SER A 150 17.05 -18.12 13.96
N LEU A 151 17.16 -16.85 13.54
CA LEU A 151 17.05 -16.46 12.14
C LEU A 151 18.12 -17.10 11.25
N LEU A 152 19.37 -17.15 11.70
CA LEU A 152 20.46 -17.79 10.97
C LEU A 152 20.26 -19.30 10.86
N ASP A 153 19.77 -19.94 11.93
CA ASP A 153 19.48 -21.37 11.98
C ASP A 153 18.32 -21.73 11.03
N GLU A 154 17.22 -20.96 11.05
CA GLU A 154 16.08 -21.14 10.13
C GLU A 154 16.47 -20.87 8.66
N LEU A 155 17.37 -19.92 8.41
CA LEU A 155 17.92 -19.68 7.07
C LEU A 155 18.87 -20.79 6.61
N GLY A 156 19.54 -21.48 7.54
CA GLY A 156 20.38 -22.63 7.25
C GLY A 156 19.62 -23.86 6.74
N GLU A 157 18.29 -23.89 6.90
CA GLU A 157 17.44 -24.97 6.42
C GLU A 157 17.26 -24.96 4.88
N ALA A 158 16.97 -26.14 4.30
CA ALA A 158 17.01 -26.34 2.85
C ALA A 158 15.98 -25.49 2.05
N ALA A 159 14.92 -25.02 2.70
CA ALA A 159 13.84 -24.22 2.08
C ALA A 159 13.15 -23.29 3.09
N PRO A 160 13.73 -22.11 3.39
CA PRO A 160 13.10 -21.13 4.29
C PRO A 160 11.79 -20.59 3.71
N ASP A 161 10.81 -20.31 4.59
CA ASP A 161 9.54 -19.68 4.22
C ASP A 161 9.78 -18.28 3.61
N TRP A 162 9.02 -17.91 2.58
CA TRP A 162 9.10 -16.57 1.97
C TRP A 162 8.81 -15.45 2.95
N ARG A 163 8.03 -15.72 4.01
CA ARG A 163 7.78 -14.77 5.10
C ARG A 163 9.03 -14.47 5.89
N LEU A 164 9.79 -15.52 6.26
CA LEU A 164 11.10 -15.39 6.89
C LEU A 164 12.06 -14.57 6.01
N LEU A 165 12.05 -14.80 4.69
CA LEU A 165 12.87 -14.03 3.74
C LEU A 165 12.48 -12.54 3.69
N ALA A 166 11.19 -12.21 3.81
CA ALA A 166 10.71 -10.84 3.88
C ALA A 166 11.01 -10.17 5.22
N GLU A 167 10.91 -10.91 6.33
CA GLU A 167 11.22 -10.46 7.68
C GLU A 167 12.72 -10.15 7.83
N VAL A 168 13.58 -11.02 7.32
CA VAL A 168 15.03 -10.80 7.34
C VAL A 168 15.44 -9.64 6.42
N ALA A 169 14.78 -9.48 5.28
CA ALA A 169 15.00 -8.32 4.41
C ALA A 169 14.60 -6.99 5.09
N ALA A 170 13.64 -7.03 6.02
CA ALA A 170 13.22 -5.87 6.82
C ALA A 170 14.17 -5.59 8.00
N ALA A 171 15.06 -6.53 8.35
CA ALA A 171 15.82 -6.50 9.60
C ALA A 171 17.02 -5.52 9.61
N ASP A 172 17.41 -4.95 8.46
CA ASP A 172 18.53 -3.98 8.34
C ASP A 172 19.88 -4.54 8.87
N ASP A 173 20.00 -5.86 9.10
CA ASP A 173 21.24 -6.52 9.57
C ASP A 173 22.03 -7.07 8.37
N PRO A 174 23.28 -6.63 8.17
CA PRO A 174 24.07 -7.00 7.00
C PRO A 174 24.45 -8.49 6.96
N ASP A 175 24.64 -9.16 8.10
CA ASP A 175 25.03 -10.57 8.11
C ASP A 175 23.82 -11.45 7.82
N LEU A 176 22.65 -11.09 8.32
CA LEU A 176 21.39 -11.75 7.97
C LEU A 176 21.05 -11.56 6.49
N VAL A 177 21.26 -10.36 5.94
CA VAL A 177 21.11 -10.07 4.51
C VAL A 177 22.07 -10.90 3.65
N LEU A 178 23.31 -11.07 4.10
CA LEU A 178 24.28 -11.93 3.41
C LEU A 178 23.87 -13.41 3.48
N ALA A 179 23.33 -13.86 4.62
CA ALA A 179 22.79 -15.21 4.78
C ALA A 179 21.56 -15.48 3.88
N LEU A 180 20.79 -14.45 3.50
CA LEU A 180 19.67 -14.57 2.55
C LEU A 180 20.08 -14.81 1.10
N MET A 181 21.29 -14.38 0.69
CA MET A 181 21.71 -14.35 -0.72
C MET A 181 21.65 -15.71 -1.44
N PRO A 182 22.05 -16.83 -0.82
CA PRO A 182 21.94 -18.15 -1.44
C PRO A 182 20.49 -18.61 -1.69
N HIS A 183 19.53 -18.13 -0.89
CA HIS A 183 18.11 -18.50 -0.95
C HIS A 183 17.33 -17.60 -1.90
N ALA A 184 17.63 -16.31 -1.95
CA ALA A 184 17.04 -15.36 -2.90
C ALA A 184 17.25 -15.79 -4.37
N ARG A 185 18.35 -16.50 -4.66
CA ARG A 185 18.66 -17.10 -5.97
C ARG A 185 17.75 -18.25 -6.39
N ARG A 186 17.07 -18.89 -5.43
CA ARG A 186 16.17 -20.04 -5.66
C ARG A 186 14.69 -19.63 -5.68
N LEU A 187 14.38 -18.38 -5.35
CA LEU A 187 13.02 -17.85 -5.41
C LEU A 187 12.60 -17.59 -6.85
N SER A 188 11.29 -17.69 -7.11
CA SER A 188 10.70 -17.22 -8.36
C SER A 188 11.01 -15.74 -8.59
N ALA A 189 11.01 -15.29 -9.86
CA ALA A 189 11.39 -13.94 -10.27
C ALA A 189 10.72 -12.82 -9.43
N THR A 190 9.48 -13.03 -8.98
CA THR A 190 8.73 -12.09 -8.14
C THR A 190 9.22 -12.03 -6.69
N GLY A 191 9.63 -13.17 -6.12
CA GLY A 191 10.23 -13.24 -4.78
C GLY A 191 11.64 -12.65 -4.76
N ALA A 192 12.43 -12.92 -5.80
CA ALA A 192 13.73 -12.30 -6.00
C ALA A 192 13.61 -10.79 -6.22
N ALA A 193 12.66 -10.31 -7.04
CA ALA A 193 12.45 -8.88 -7.29
C ALA A 193 12.07 -8.10 -6.02
N ARG A 194 11.24 -8.67 -5.14
CA ARG A 194 10.85 -8.00 -3.88
C ARG A 194 12.02 -7.90 -2.90
N VAL A 195 12.83 -8.95 -2.78
CA VAL A 195 14.07 -8.94 -1.99
C VAL A 195 15.08 -7.97 -2.58
N ILE A 196 15.27 -7.96 -3.90
CA ILE A 196 16.21 -7.06 -4.60
C ILE A 196 15.78 -5.60 -4.49
N LEU A 197 14.49 -5.26 -4.64
CA LEU A 197 13.98 -3.90 -4.48
C LEU A 197 14.13 -3.39 -3.03
N THR A 198 13.95 -4.29 -2.05
CA THR A 198 14.15 -3.97 -0.63
C THR A 198 15.63 -3.73 -0.33
N LEU A 199 16.53 -4.53 -0.90
CA LEU A 199 17.98 -4.37 -0.80
C LEU A 199 18.51 -3.14 -1.55
N ASP A 200 17.89 -2.76 -2.66
CA ASP A 200 18.25 -1.56 -3.43
C ASP A 200 17.76 -0.28 -2.73
N ALA A 201 16.58 -0.30 -2.11
CA ALA A 201 16.17 0.75 -1.17
C ALA A 201 17.13 0.86 0.03
N HIS A 202 17.75 -0.26 0.42
CA HIS A 202 18.73 -0.34 1.49
C HIS A 202 20.10 0.29 1.12
N GLY A 203 20.61 -0.02 -0.07
CA GLY A 203 21.82 0.62 -0.63
C GLY A 203 21.67 2.14 -0.79
N ARG A 204 20.47 2.63 -1.12
CA ARG A 204 20.12 4.05 -1.21
C ARG A 204 20.19 4.77 0.16
N ARG A 205 19.76 4.13 1.26
CA ARG A 205 19.83 4.71 2.64
C ARG A 205 21.28 4.81 3.18
N ARG A 206 22.14 3.82 2.91
CA ARG A 206 23.58 3.88 3.27
C ARG A 206 24.33 4.99 2.55
N THR A 207 24.01 5.21 1.27
CA THR A 207 24.65 6.26 0.45
C THR A 207 24.18 7.66 0.85
N ALA A 208 22.90 7.82 1.21
CA ALA A 208 22.36 9.08 1.73
C ALA A 208 22.94 9.46 3.12
N ARG A 209 23.23 8.49 3.99
CA ARG A 209 23.82 8.76 5.32
C ARG A 209 25.32 9.05 5.30
N ARG A 210 26.10 8.43 4.41
CA ARG A 210 27.53 8.81 4.24
C ARG A 210 27.72 10.18 3.60
N HIS A 211 26.73 10.69 2.85
CA HIS A 211 26.76 12.03 2.26
C HIS A 211 26.06 13.12 3.11
N ARG A 212 25.41 12.75 4.23
CA ARG A 212 24.77 13.71 5.17
C ARG A 212 25.74 14.60 5.94
N ALA A 213 27.05 14.34 5.89
CA ALA A 213 28.06 15.23 6.44
C ALA A 213 28.46 16.38 5.49
N LEU A 214 27.93 16.42 4.25
CA LEU A 214 28.32 17.43 3.26
C LEU A 214 27.17 18.14 2.54
N TRP A 215 25.90 17.74 2.74
CA TRP A 215 24.77 18.33 2.01
C TRP A 215 23.57 18.53 2.94
N SER A 216 23.49 19.72 3.54
CA SER A 216 22.23 20.34 3.93
C SER A 216 21.56 20.91 2.66
N GLY A 217 20.33 20.49 2.39
CA GLY A 217 19.48 21.11 1.37
C GLY A 217 19.17 20.26 0.13
N ARG A 218 17.86 20.06 -0.08
CA ARG A 218 17.16 19.77 -1.34
C ARG A 218 17.39 18.41 -2.02
N GLY A 219 16.37 17.56 -1.93
CA GLY A 219 16.19 16.37 -2.75
C GLY A 219 15.14 16.58 -3.83
N ARG A 220 15.56 16.95 -5.06
CA ARG A 220 14.80 16.78 -6.31
C ARG A 220 15.76 16.63 -7.49
N ALA A 221 16.42 15.47 -7.64
CA ALA A 221 17.15 15.08 -8.86
C ALA A 221 17.69 13.63 -8.76
N PHE A 222 16.84 12.59 -8.64
CA PHE A 222 17.39 11.24 -8.38
C PHE A 222 16.88 10.07 -9.23
N THR A 223 16.15 10.32 -10.31
CA THR A 223 15.81 9.25 -11.28
C THR A 223 16.87 9.11 -12.39
N VAL A 224 17.57 10.20 -12.77
CA VAL A 224 18.60 10.20 -13.84
C VAL A 224 20.00 9.78 -13.33
N LEU A 225 20.28 9.98 -12.03
CA LEU A 225 21.57 9.61 -11.41
C LEU A 225 21.70 8.10 -11.10
N GLY A 226 20.58 7.39 -10.97
CA GLY A 226 20.55 5.93 -10.80
C GLY A 226 21.11 5.20 -12.03
N PHE A 227 20.79 5.67 -13.22
CA PHE A 227 21.24 5.06 -14.48
C PHE A 227 22.75 5.21 -14.74
N ARG A 228 23.33 6.38 -14.46
CA ARG A 228 24.77 6.62 -14.63
C ARG A 228 25.63 5.82 -13.63
N ARG A 229 25.13 5.58 -12.41
CA ARG A 229 25.81 4.75 -11.41
C ARG A 229 25.68 3.25 -11.68
N PHE A 230 24.55 2.80 -12.23
CA PHE A 230 24.38 1.44 -12.72
C PHE A 230 25.35 1.13 -13.89
N ALA A 231 25.54 2.08 -14.82
CA ALA A 231 26.54 1.98 -15.88
C ALA A 231 27.99 1.94 -15.34
N ALA A 232 28.30 2.66 -14.25
CA ALA A 232 29.61 2.62 -13.60
C ALA A 232 29.88 1.31 -12.82
N LEU A 233 28.83 0.71 -12.23
CA LEU A 233 28.90 -0.62 -11.62
C LEU A 233 29.10 -1.72 -12.67
N ARG A 234 28.45 -1.60 -13.83
CA ARG A 234 28.61 -2.51 -14.97
C ARG A 234 30.00 -2.43 -15.64
N ARG A 235 30.69 -1.29 -15.52
CA ARG A 235 32.12 -1.15 -15.91
C ARG A 235 33.09 -1.79 -14.91
N ARG A 236 32.68 -1.97 -13.65
CA ARG A 236 33.52 -2.56 -12.59
C ARG A 236 33.36 -4.08 -12.45
N TYR A 237 32.28 -4.64 -12.99
CA TYR A 237 31.99 -6.08 -13.04
C TYR A 237 31.57 -6.45 -14.47
N PRO A 238 32.49 -6.94 -15.33
CA PRO A 238 32.18 -7.31 -16.70
C PRO A 238 31.13 -8.43 -16.76
N PRO A 239 30.19 -8.40 -17.72
CA PRO A 239 29.13 -9.40 -17.82
C PRO A 239 29.62 -10.63 -18.59
N ASP A 240 30.42 -11.48 -17.94
CA ASP A 240 30.71 -12.84 -18.45
C ASP A 240 29.84 -13.92 -17.79
N THR A 241 28.79 -13.52 -17.07
CA THR A 241 27.72 -14.43 -16.68
C THR A 241 26.41 -13.86 -17.21
N GLY A 242 25.87 -14.51 -18.24
CA GLY A 242 24.66 -14.12 -18.95
C GLY A 242 23.50 -13.89 -17.99
N PHE A 243 23.19 -12.62 -17.71
CA PHE A 243 21.91 -12.20 -17.16
C PHE A 243 20.89 -12.18 -18.29
N SER A 244 20.42 -13.37 -18.66
CA SER A 244 19.07 -13.57 -19.16
C SER A 244 18.25 -13.93 -17.93
N VAL A 245 17.16 -13.21 -17.64
CA VAL A 245 16.07 -13.80 -16.85
C VAL A 245 15.47 -14.86 -17.76
N THR A 246 16.13 -16.02 -17.81
CA THR A 246 15.63 -17.16 -18.57
C THR A 246 14.37 -17.59 -17.82
N PRO A 247 13.18 -17.59 -18.44
CA PRO A 247 12.02 -18.23 -17.85
C PRO A 247 12.44 -19.66 -17.47
N ALA A 248 11.86 -20.20 -16.39
CA ALA A 248 12.17 -21.56 -15.95
C ALA A 248 12.23 -22.48 -17.18
N PRO A 249 13.36 -23.19 -17.41
CA PRO A 249 13.55 -23.97 -18.63
C PRO A 249 12.37 -24.91 -18.81
N GLY A 250 11.60 -24.70 -19.89
CA GLY A 250 10.38 -25.47 -20.20
C GLY A 250 9.09 -24.66 -20.45
N VAL A 251 9.04 -23.35 -20.19
CA VAL A 251 7.82 -22.53 -20.50
C VAL A 251 7.80 -22.05 -21.96
N GLU A 252 8.95 -21.93 -22.61
CA GLU A 252 9.06 -21.37 -23.98
C GLU A 252 8.56 -22.32 -25.08
N ALA A 253 8.34 -23.61 -24.75
CA ALA A 253 7.89 -24.66 -25.67
C ALA A 253 6.71 -25.47 -25.12
N LEU A 254 5.71 -24.77 -24.56
CA LEU A 254 4.48 -25.41 -24.10
C LEU A 254 3.66 -25.89 -25.31
N THR A 255 3.55 -27.21 -25.47
CA THR A 255 2.55 -27.81 -26.37
C THR A 255 1.13 -27.60 -25.84
N VAL A 256 0.12 -27.68 -26.72
CA VAL A 256 -1.31 -27.62 -26.34
C VAL A 256 -1.65 -28.63 -25.23
N ALA A 257 -1.10 -29.85 -25.30
CA ALA A 257 -1.34 -30.89 -24.30
C ALA A 257 -0.76 -30.53 -22.92
N GLN A 258 0.46 -29.96 -22.88
CA GLN A 258 1.08 -29.50 -21.64
C GLN A 258 0.34 -28.28 -21.06
N TYR A 259 -0.14 -27.39 -21.92
CA TYR A 259 -0.95 -26.24 -21.50
C TYR A 259 -2.27 -26.67 -20.87
N ARG A 260 -3.01 -27.61 -21.49
CA ARG A 260 -4.23 -28.18 -20.91
C ARG A 260 -3.96 -28.82 -19.54
N SER A 261 -2.91 -29.63 -19.45
CA SER A 261 -2.49 -30.25 -18.18
C SER A 261 -2.14 -29.22 -17.11
N LEU A 262 -1.55 -28.08 -17.48
CA LEU A 262 -1.30 -26.96 -16.56
C LEU A 262 -2.61 -26.33 -16.08
N VAL A 263 -3.54 -26.03 -16.99
CA VAL A 263 -4.86 -25.47 -16.66
C VAL A 263 -5.61 -26.40 -15.71
N ASP A 264 -5.66 -27.70 -15.99
CA ASP A 264 -6.41 -28.69 -15.21
C ASP A 264 -5.83 -28.89 -13.79
N ARG A 265 -4.51 -28.70 -13.62
CA ARG A 265 -3.81 -28.89 -12.34
C ARG A 265 -3.74 -27.63 -11.47
N CYS A 266 -4.05 -26.46 -12.02
CA CYS A 266 -3.95 -25.20 -11.30
C CYS A 266 -5.26 -24.89 -10.55
N PRO A 267 -5.23 -24.76 -9.21
CA PRO A 267 -6.38 -24.28 -8.47
C PRO A 267 -6.58 -22.79 -8.75
N PHE A 268 -7.69 -22.43 -9.41
CA PHE A 268 -8.07 -21.04 -9.69
C PHE A 268 -8.78 -20.35 -8.51
N ALA A 269 -8.88 -21.01 -7.36
CA ALA A 269 -9.35 -20.41 -6.13
C ALA A 269 -8.35 -19.38 -5.56
N ASP A 270 -7.05 -19.54 -5.87
CA ASP A 270 -5.98 -18.68 -5.36
C ASP A 270 -5.29 -17.92 -6.52
N SER A 271 -4.85 -16.67 -6.25
CA SER A 271 -4.23 -15.76 -7.24
C SER A 271 -2.95 -16.32 -7.89
N VAL A 272 -2.28 -17.27 -7.23
CA VAL A 272 -1.07 -17.94 -7.71
C VAL A 272 -1.36 -18.82 -8.93
N GLY A 273 -2.43 -19.62 -8.91
CA GLY A 273 -2.81 -20.49 -10.01
C GLY A 273 -3.16 -19.69 -11.27
N TYR A 274 -3.94 -18.62 -11.07
CA TYR A 274 -4.30 -17.68 -12.13
C TYR A 274 -3.07 -17.05 -12.79
N SER A 275 -2.15 -16.52 -11.99
CA SER A 275 -0.93 -15.87 -12.47
C SER A 275 -0.05 -16.83 -13.26
N ARG A 276 0.12 -18.06 -12.74
CA ARG A 276 0.95 -19.09 -13.39
C ARG A 276 0.45 -19.45 -14.80
N VAL A 277 -0.86 -19.67 -14.94
CA VAL A 277 -1.46 -20.00 -16.24
C VAL A 277 -1.41 -18.80 -17.19
N ARG A 278 -1.64 -17.58 -16.69
CA ARG A 278 -1.54 -16.34 -17.46
C ARG A 278 -0.12 -16.13 -18.02
N THR A 279 0.90 -16.24 -17.17
CA THR A 279 2.31 -16.09 -17.56
C THR A 279 2.72 -17.14 -18.58
N ALA A 280 2.32 -18.40 -18.36
CA ALA A 280 2.60 -19.49 -19.29
C ALA A 280 1.94 -19.26 -20.66
N ALA A 281 0.68 -18.82 -20.69
CA ALA A 281 -0.03 -18.52 -21.92
C ALA A 281 0.61 -17.37 -22.70
N ARG A 282 1.00 -16.27 -22.02
CA ARG A 282 1.69 -15.14 -22.66
C ARG A 282 3.02 -15.56 -23.26
N ALA A 283 3.83 -16.29 -22.49
CA ALA A 283 5.11 -16.80 -22.98
C ALA A 283 4.94 -17.70 -24.21
N ALA A 284 3.96 -18.60 -24.19
CA ALA A 284 3.69 -19.53 -25.29
C ALA A 284 3.12 -18.83 -26.55
N LEU A 285 2.26 -17.82 -26.38
CA LEU A 285 1.80 -16.96 -27.48
C LEU A 285 2.96 -16.19 -28.10
N ARG A 286 3.84 -15.63 -27.26
CA ARG A 286 5.03 -14.89 -27.72
C ARG A 286 6.00 -15.77 -28.51
N THR A 287 6.21 -17.02 -28.09
CA THR A 287 7.06 -17.97 -28.82
C THR A 287 6.35 -18.65 -29.99
N GLY A 288 5.05 -18.40 -30.20
CA GLY A 288 4.24 -19.02 -31.25
C GLY A 288 3.94 -20.50 -31.03
N THR A 289 4.18 -21.01 -29.82
CA THR A 289 3.96 -22.44 -29.47
C THR A 289 2.51 -22.74 -29.12
N LEU A 290 1.76 -21.72 -28.72
CA LEU A 290 0.30 -21.70 -28.73
C LEU A 290 -0.18 -20.59 -29.65
N SER A 291 -1.25 -20.85 -30.39
CA SER A 291 -2.01 -19.81 -31.08
C SER A 291 -3.02 -19.15 -30.13
N ALA A 292 -3.51 -17.97 -30.51
CA ALA A 292 -4.65 -17.35 -29.81
C ALA A 292 -5.88 -18.28 -29.77
N ALA A 293 -6.08 -19.12 -30.79
CA ALA A 293 -7.19 -20.08 -30.83
C ALA A 293 -7.02 -21.18 -29.76
N ASP A 294 -5.81 -21.74 -29.63
CA ASP A 294 -5.50 -22.76 -28.62
C ASP A 294 -5.75 -22.23 -27.20
N VAL A 295 -5.35 -20.98 -26.94
CA VAL A 295 -5.59 -20.33 -25.65
C VAL A 295 -7.09 -20.17 -25.40
N LEU A 296 -7.85 -19.61 -26.34
CA LEU A 296 -9.29 -19.44 -26.13
C LEU A 296 -10.05 -20.76 -25.94
N GLU A 297 -9.61 -21.84 -26.59
CA GLU A 297 -10.26 -23.16 -26.54
C GLU A 297 -9.93 -23.97 -25.29
N HIS A 298 -8.83 -23.66 -24.61
CA HIS A 298 -8.32 -24.50 -23.52
C HIS A 298 -8.18 -23.79 -22.19
N THR A 299 -8.23 -22.46 -22.17
CA THR A 299 -8.15 -21.70 -20.93
C THR A 299 -9.48 -21.65 -20.22
N ARG A 300 -9.45 -22.05 -18.93
CA ARG A 300 -10.55 -21.94 -17.98
C ARG A 300 -10.02 -21.28 -16.70
N PRO A 301 -10.79 -20.45 -15.99
CA PRO A 301 -12.12 -19.93 -16.36
C PRO A 301 -12.06 -18.95 -17.54
N ALA A 302 -13.20 -18.66 -18.17
CA ALA A 302 -13.28 -17.79 -19.34
C ALA A 302 -12.68 -16.39 -19.10
N ALA A 303 -12.83 -15.87 -17.87
CA ALA A 303 -12.21 -14.63 -17.44
C ALA A 303 -10.70 -14.60 -17.70
N LEU A 304 -9.99 -15.69 -17.39
CA LEU A 304 -8.54 -15.78 -17.58
C LEU A 304 -8.17 -15.64 -19.06
N ALA A 305 -8.91 -16.29 -19.96
CA ALA A 305 -8.70 -16.19 -21.40
C ALA A 305 -8.90 -14.75 -21.90
N VAL A 306 -9.92 -14.07 -21.39
CA VAL A 306 -10.23 -12.67 -21.76
C VAL A 306 -9.15 -11.72 -21.26
N THR A 307 -8.61 -11.91 -20.04
CA THR A 307 -7.54 -11.03 -19.52
C THR A 307 -6.22 -11.09 -20.30
N LEU A 308 -6.02 -12.10 -21.15
CA LEU A 308 -4.88 -12.17 -22.06
C LEU A 308 -4.99 -11.17 -23.22
N ALA A 309 -6.18 -10.65 -23.53
CA ALA A 309 -6.40 -9.59 -24.51
C ALA A 309 -5.97 -8.20 -24.00
N ALA A 310 -5.65 -8.09 -22.71
CA ALA A 310 -5.13 -6.88 -22.07
C ALA A 310 -3.65 -7.03 -21.72
N HIS A 311 -2.91 -5.95 -21.91
CA HIS A 311 -1.50 -5.83 -21.52
C HIS A 311 -1.40 -5.02 -20.23
N ALA A 312 -0.59 -5.48 -19.27
CA ALA A 312 -0.40 -4.80 -17.98
C ALA A 312 1.02 -4.22 -17.93
N ASP A 313 1.17 -3.00 -17.44
CA ASP A 313 2.38 -2.18 -17.57
C ASP A 313 3.64 -2.74 -16.88
N THR A 314 3.50 -3.68 -15.96
CA THR A 314 4.63 -4.14 -15.12
C THR A 314 5.56 -5.13 -15.81
N ASP A 315 5.17 -5.72 -16.94
CA ASP A 315 5.91 -6.76 -17.67
C ASP A 315 6.01 -6.42 -19.17
N TRP A 316 6.67 -5.33 -19.51
CA TRP A 316 6.74 -4.87 -20.90
C TRP A 316 7.67 -5.75 -21.75
N HIS A 317 7.12 -6.33 -22.82
CA HIS A 317 7.85 -6.97 -23.92
C HIS A 317 7.08 -6.74 -25.23
N PRO A 318 7.71 -6.27 -26.34
CA PRO A 318 7.00 -6.00 -27.60
C PRO A 318 6.17 -7.18 -28.14
N GLY A 319 6.70 -8.41 -27.99
CA GLY A 319 6.00 -9.64 -28.34
C GLY A 319 4.69 -9.89 -27.56
N ASP A 320 4.57 -9.38 -26.34
CA ASP A 320 3.35 -9.55 -25.52
C ASP A 320 2.22 -8.64 -26.00
N GLN A 321 2.55 -7.48 -26.58
CA GLN A 321 1.58 -6.58 -27.18
C GLN A 321 0.94 -7.23 -28.42
N ARG A 322 1.76 -7.80 -29.32
CA ARG A 322 1.27 -8.54 -30.49
C ARG A 322 0.39 -9.72 -30.08
N ALA A 323 0.84 -10.52 -29.11
CA ALA A 323 0.06 -11.64 -28.59
C ALA A 323 -1.30 -11.19 -28.03
N ALA A 324 -1.34 -10.09 -27.26
CA ALA A 324 -2.57 -9.53 -26.72
C ALA A 324 -3.50 -9.01 -27.83
N ASP A 325 -2.95 -8.35 -28.86
CA ASP A 325 -3.70 -7.86 -30.02
C ASP A 325 -4.30 -9.02 -30.84
N ASP A 326 -3.56 -10.12 -31.03
CA ASP A 326 -4.04 -11.32 -31.73
C ASP A 326 -5.18 -12.00 -30.95
N VAL A 327 -5.05 -12.15 -29.63
CA VAL A 327 -6.12 -12.66 -28.76
C VAL A 327 -7.33 -11.73 -28.81
N ARG A 328 -7.13 -10.42 -28.72
CA ARG A 328 -8.21 -9.43 -28.79
C ARG A 328 -8.98 -9.48 -30.11
N ALA A 329 -8.26 -9.52 -31.23
CA ALA A 329 -8.86 -9.62 -32.56
C ALA A 329 -9.67 -10.91 -32.71
N LEU A 330 -9.17 -12.03 -32.17
CA LEU A 330 -9.88 -13.30 -32.21
C LEU A 330 -11.14 -13.29 -31.32
N ILE A 331 -11.07 -12.71 -30.12
CA ILE A 331 -12.25 -12.53 -29.25
C ILE A 331 -13.28 -11.66 -29.95
N ALA A 332 -12.89 -10.52 -30.50
CA ALA A 332 -13.77 -9.61 -31.21
C ALA A 332 -14.50 -10.31 -32.37
N ARG A 333 -13.76 -11.08 -33.19
CA ARG A 333 -14.33 -11.85 -34.30
C ARG A 333 -15.31 -12.92 -33.80
N ARG A 334 -14.89 -13.79 -32.87
CA ARG A 334 -15.75 -14.88 -32.36
C ARG A 334 -16.99 -14.35 -31.64
N ALA A 335 -16.87 -13.27 -30.87
CA ALA A 335 -18.00 -12.64 -30.21
C ALA A 335 -18.93 -11.97 -31.23
N GLY A 336 -18.38 -11.29 -32.24
CA GLY A 336 -19.16 -10.73 -33.35
C GLY A 336 -19.94 -11.79 -34.13
N ASP A 337 -19.31 -12.91 -34.46
CA ASP A 337 -19.94 -14.03 -35.19
C ASP A 337 -21.05 -14.70 -34.35
N ARG A 338 -20.82 -14.87 -33.04
CA ARG A 338 -21.72 -15.62 -32.16
C ARG A 338 -22.84 -14.79 -31.56
N LEU A 339 -22.54 -13.57 -31.13
CA LEU A 339 -23.47 -12.67 -30.45
C LEU A 339 -24.11 -11.66 -31.41
N ALA A 340 -23.53 -11.48 -32.61
CA ALA A 340 -23.92 -10.42 -33.54
C ALA A 340 -23.92 -9.04 -32.83
N ARG A 341 -24.82 -8.15 -33.26
CA ARG A 341 -25.05 -6.85 -32.59
C ARG A 341 -26.19 -6.92 -31.55
N ASP A 342 -26.48 -8.10 -30.98
CA ASP A 342 -27.56 -8.27 -30.00
C ASP A 342 -27.13 -7.81 -28.59
N PRO A 343 -27.63 -6.66 -28.10
CA PRO A 343 -27.20 -6.10 -26.81
C PRO A 343 -27.59 -6.98 -25.62
N VAL A 344 -28.66 -7.78 -25.72
CA VAL A 344 -29.11 -8.65 -24.63
C VAL A 344 -28.13 -9.80 -24.46
N ARG A 345 -27.71 -10.44 -25.56
CA ARG A 345 -26.71 -11.51 -25.51
C ARG A 345 -25.35 -11.01 -25.04
N TRP A 346 -24.91 -9.85 -25.52
CA TRP A 346 -23.71 -9.18 -25.01
C TRP A 346 -23.80 -8.92 -23.51
N SER A 347 -24.93 -8.39 -23.01
CA SER A 347 -25.10 -8.12 -21.58
C SER A 347 -24.98 -9.38 -20.72
N ARG A 348 -25.50 -10.54 -21.17
CA ARG A 348 -25.39 -11.82 -20.45
C ARG A 348 -23.95 -12.30 -20.38
N VAL A 349 -23.23 -12.29 -21.50
CA VAL A 349 -21.82 -12.68 -21.56
C VAL A 349 -20.98 -11.76 -20.66
N ILE A 350 -21.14 -10.44 -20.77
CA ILE A 350 -20.40 -9.47 -19.95
C ILE A 350 -20.69 -9.66 -18.46
N ALA A 351 -21.95 -9.87 -18.07
CA ALA A 351 -22.32 -10.09 -16.67
C ALA A 351 -21.83 -11.44 -16.11
N GLY A 352 -21.70 -12.46 -16.98
CA GLY A 352 -21.36 -13.83 -16.58
C GLY A 352 -19.87 -14.17 -16.62
N VAL A 353 -19.07 -13.49 -17.46
CA VAL A 353 -17.70 -13.89 -17.80
C VAL A 353 -16.78 -14.09 -16.60
N ASN A 354 -16.85 -13.22 -15.59
CA ASN A 354 -16.00 -13.28 -14.39
C ASN A 354 -16.29 -14.53 -13.53
N THR A 355 -17.48 -15.11 -13.67
CA THR A 355 -17.94 -16.24 -12.86
C THR A 355 -18.08 -17.53 -13.65
N TYR A 356 -17.82 -17.50 -14.96
CA TYR A 356 -18.04 -18.66 -15.82
C TYR A 356 -16.84 -19.64 -15.73
N PRO A 357 -17.05 -20.88 -15.24
CA PRO A 357 -15.97 -21.82 -15.00
C PRO A 357 -15.43 -22.47 -16.28
N GLY A 358 -16.21 -22.43 -17.37
CA GLY A 358 -15.83 -23.00 -18.66
C GLY A 358 -14.95 -22.09 -19.49
N THR A 359 -14.85 -22.39 -20.78
CA THR A 359 -14.06 -21.60 -21.75
C THR A 359 -14.85 -20.43 -22.33
N LEU A 360 -14.17 -19.44 -22.91
CA LEU A 360 -14.86 -18.34 -23.57
C LEU A 360 -15.75 -18.80 -24.75
N PRO A 361 -15.31 -19.72 -25.65
CA PRO A 361 -16.16 -20.24 -26.71
C PRO A 361 -17.45 -20.91 -26.21
N GLU A 362 -17.38 -21.65 -25.10
CA GLU A 362 -18.57 -22.26 -24.48
C GLU A 362 -19.54 -21.17 -24.01
N LEU A 363 -19.05 -20.12 -23.34
CA LEU A 363 -19.87 -18.98 -22.89
C LEU A 363 -20.48 -18.18 -24.06
N LEU A 364 -19.75 -18.02 -25.16
CA LEU A 364 -20.27 -17.33 -26.36
C LEU A 364 -21.34 -18.15 -27.09
N ALA A 365 -21.22 -19.49 -27.06
CA ALA A 365 -22.19 -20.39 -27.67
C ALA A 365 -23.49 -20.46 -26.86
N ASP A 366 -23.39 -20.51 -25.53
CA ASP A 366 -24.51 -20.52 -24.62
C ASP A 366 -24.34 -19.45 -23.51
N PRO A 367 -24.86 -18.24 -23.72
CA PRO A 367 -24.84 -17.16 -22.73
C PRO A 367 -25.76 -17.39 -21.53
N ASP A 368 -26.59 -18.44 -21.51
CA ASP A 368 -27.49 -18.83 -20.43
C ASP A 368 -27.09 -20.17 -19.77
N PRO A 369 -25.85 -20.33 -19.29
CA PRO A 369 -25.50 -21.54 -18.57
C PRO A 369 -26.10 -21.41 -17.17
N HIS A 370 -27.25 -22.07 -16.94
CA HIS A 370 -27.74 -22.31 -15.58
C HIS A 370 -26.55 -22.83 -14.74
N PRO A 371 -26.16 -22.15 -13.65
CA PRO A 371 -25.07 -22.65 -12.84
C PRO A 371 -25.59 -23.88 -12.09
N ALA A 372 -25.34 -25.06 -12.65
CA ALA A 372 -25.37 -26.29 -11.89
C ALA A 372 -24.29 -26.19 -10.80
N ARG A 373 -24.65 -25.59 -9.65
CA ARG A 373 -23.94 -25.57 -8.36
C ARG A 373 -22.41 -25.70 -8.45
N ALA A 374 -21.75 -24.91 -9.29
CA ALA A 374 -20.31 -24.75 -9.15
C ALA A 374 -20.08 -23.97 -7.84
N PRO A 375 -19.21 -24.45 -6.92
CA PRO A 375 -18.86 -23.67 -5.76
C PRO A 375 -18.37 -22.31 -6.27
N ARG A 376 -18.99 -21.24 -5.77
CA ARG A 376 -18.54 -19.88 -6.05
C ARG A 376 -17.09 -19.82 -5.60
N ALA A 377 -16.16 -19.96 -6.54
CA ALA A 377 -14.80 -19.50 -6.34
C ALA A 377 -14.95 -18.00 -6.14
N ARG A 378 -15.09 -17.58 -4.88
CA ARG A 378 -14.77 -16.22 -4.47
C ARG A 378 -13.28 -16.11 -4.76
N VAL A 379 -12.95 -15.79 -6.00
CA VAL A 379 -11.65 -15.22 -6.29
C VAL A 379 -11.66 -13.93 -5.49
N ASP A 380 -10.98 -13.95 -4.36
CA ASP A 380 -10.87 -12.80 -3.48
C ASP A 380 -10.03 -11.77 -4.24
N HIS A 381 -10.72 -10.88 -4.97
CA HIS A 381 -10.10 -9.82 -5.79
C HIS A 381 -9.41 -8.75 -4.93
N SER A 382 -9.27 -8.98 -3.62
CA SER A 382 -8.54 -8.12 -2.68
C SER A 382 -7.01 -8.21 -2.82
N SER A 383 -6.45 -9.11 -3.63
CA SER A 383 -5.01 -9.12 -3.91
C SER A 383 -4.63 -8.17 -5.06
N HIS A 384 -4.22 -6.96 -4.67
CA HIS A 384 -3.86 -5.74 -5.42
C HIS A 384 -2.91 -5.82 -6.65
N ILE A 385 -2.58 -6.98 -7.23
CA ILE A 385 -1.56 -7.04 -8.31
C ILE A 385 -2.04 -7.82 -9.55
N VAL A 386 -3.16 -8.54 -9.46
CA VAL A 386 -3.75 -9.28 -10.60
C VAL A 386 -5.22 -8.86 -10.83
N SER A 387 -5.71 -7.95 -9.99
CA SER A 387 -7.08 -7.40 -9.94
C SER A 387 -7.37 -6.32 -10.97
N ASP A 388 -6.37 -5.84 -11.70
CA ASP A 388 -6.56 -4.57 -12.43
C ASP A 388 -7.48 -4.74 -13.63
N PHE A 389 -7.33 -5.83 -14.41
CA PHE A 389 -8.09 -6.04 -15.64
C PHE A 389 -9.30 -6.94 -15.43
N ASP A 390 -10.48 -6.33 -15.30
CA ASP A 390 -11.76 -7.03 -15.20
C ASP A 390 -12.17 -7.58 -16.59
N ALA A 391 -12.47 -8.87 -16.69
CA ALA A 391 -12.82 -9.48 -17.98
C ALA A 391 -14.13 -8.92 -18.55
N ALA A 392 -15.08 -8.49 -17.69
CA ALA A 392 -16.27 -7.79 -18.15
C ALA A 392 -15.93 -6.45 -18.81
N ASN A 393 -14.96 -5.72 -18.25
CA ASN A 393 -14.48 -4.46 -18.81
C ASN A 393 -13.75 -4.64 -20.15
N ILE A 394 -12.94 -5.70 -20.28
CA ILE A 394 -12.29 -6.04 -21.56
C ILE A 394 -13.35 -6.37 -22.62
N LEU A 395 -14.39 -7.15 -22.28
CA LEU A 395 -15.47 -7.44 -23.22
C LEU A 395 -16.27 -6.19 -23.59
N LEU A 396 -16.53 -5.29 -22.64
CA LEU A 396 -17.14 -3.98 -22.90
C LEU A 396 -16.28 -3.11 -23.83
N ALA A 397 -14.95 -3.18 -23.70
CA ALA A 397 -14.01 -2.49 -24.55
C ALA A 397 -13.91 -3.09 -25.98
N ILE A 398 -14.15 -4.40 -26.11
CA ILE A 398 -14.14 -5.10 -27.41
C ILE A 398 -15.47 -4.96 -28.16
N ALA A 399 -16.59 -4.84 -27.43
CA ALA A 399 -17.91 -4.72 -28.01
C ALA A 399 -18.02 -3.45 -28.89
N PRO A 400 -18.78 -3.50 -30.02
CA PRO A 400 -19.09 -2.29 -30.77
C PRO A 400 -19.72 -1.23 -29.85
N ARG A 401 -19.33 0.03 -29.99
CA ARG A 401 -19.69 1.11 -29.04
C ARG A 401 -21.20 1.24 -28.82
N ASP A 402 -21.99 1.15 -29.90
CA ASP A 402 -23.45 1.17 -29.87
C ASP A 402 -24.03 -0.02 -29.08
N VAL A 403 -23.46 -1.21 -29.29
CA VAL A 403 -23.86 -2.44 -28.61
C VAL A 403 -23.48 -2.40 -27.13
N ALA A 404 -22.28 -1.92 -26.79
CA ALA A 404 -21.84 -1.76 -25.40
C ALA A 404 -22.77 -0.82 -24.63
N ALA A 405 -23.11 0.34 -25.21
CA ALA A 405 -24.03 1.31 -24.59
C ALA A 405 -25.42 0.72 -24.34
N GLN A 406 -25.97 -0.03 -25.31
CA GLN A 406 -27.27 -0.71 -25.18
C GLN A 406 -27.22 -1.87 -24.18
N ALA A 407 -26.14 -2.67 -24.19
CA ALA A 407 -25.94 -3.78 -23.27
C ALA A 407 -25.92 -3.28 -21.81
N LEU A 408 -25.21 -2.18 -21.52
CA LEU A 408 -25.17 -1.54 -20.19
C LEU A 408 -26.55 -1.07 -19.72
N ALA A 409 -27.47 -0.73 -20.62
CA ALA A 409 -28.84 -0.32 -20.26
C ALA A 409 -29.76 -1.50 -19.87
N THR A 410 -29.31 -2.74 -20.01
CA THR A 410 -30.11 -3.94 -19.73
C THR A 410 -30.26 -4.17 -18.21
N ARG A 411 -31.47 -4.54 -17.75
CA ARG A 411 -31.81 -4.67 -16.32
C ARG A 411 -30.89 -5.58 -15.49
N GLY A 412 -30.20 -6.55 -16.10
CA GLY A 412 -29.29 -7.48 -15.43
C GLY A 412 -27.88 -6.94 -15.13
N MET A 413 -27.50 -5.79 -15.69
CA MET A 413 -26.12 -5.31 -15.68
C MET A 413 -25.71 -4.58 -14.41
N LYS A 414 -26.64 -4.23 -13.51
CA LYS A 414 -26.38 -3.33 -12.38
C LYS A 414 -25.16 -3.73 -11.54
N ARG A 415 -25.03 -5.03 -11.19
CA ARG A 415 -23.90 -5.55 -10.40
C ARG A 415 -22.59 -5.53 -11.19
N ALA A 416 -22.63 -5.93 -12.46
CA ALA A 416 -21.47 -5.91 -13.35
C ALA A 416 -20.97 -4.48 -13.54
N ILE A 417 -21.85 -3.50 -13.73
CA ILE A 417 -21.50 -2.07 -13.86
C ILE A 417 -20.81 -1.54 -12.59
N THR A 418 -21.30 -1.91 -11.40
CA THR A 418 -20.66 -1.49 -10.14
C THR A 418 -19.26 -2.05 -9.98
N ALA A 419 -19.03 -3.30 -10.36
CA ALA A 419 -17.68 -3.88 -10.37
C ALA A 419 -16.80 -3.21 -11.43
N ALA A 420 -17.31 -3.15 -12.67
CA ALA A 420 -16.69 -2.54 -13.84
C ALA A 420 -16.18 -1.13 -13.60
N ALA A 421 -17.00 -0.26 -12.97
CA ALA A 421 -16.63 1.13 -12.71
C ALA A 421 -15.35 1.27 -11.87
N GLY A 422 -15.08 0.31 -10.97
CA GLY A 422 -13.92 0.34 -10.08
C GLY A 422 -12.67 -0.35 -10.62
N ASN A 423 -12.73 -0.97 -11.80
CA ASN A 423 -11.64 -1.77 -12.37
C ASN A 423 -11.21 -1.24 -13.74
N VAL A 424 -10.02 -1.61 -14.21
CA VAL A 424 -9.56 -1.28 -15.57
C VAL A 424 -9.89 -2.45 -16.52
N PRO A 425 -9.89 -2.27 -17.84
CA PRO A 425 -9.79 -1.00 -18.56
C PRO A 425 -11.14 -0.26 -18.62
N LEU A 426 -11.13 1.06 -18.50
CA LEU A 426 -12.34 1.87 -18.64
C LEU A 426 -12.62 2.16 -20.12
N CYS A 427 -13.82 1.85 -20.61
CA CYS A 427 -14.25 2.22 -21.96
C CYS A 427 -15.25 3.37 -21.95
N ARG A 428 -15.35 4.10 -23.07
CA ARG A 428 -16.22 5.28 -23.20
C ARG A 428 -17.68 4.98 -22.86
N ALA A 429 -18.23 3.87 -23.34
CA ALA A 429 -19.62 3.49 -23.07
C ALA A 429 -19.91 3.29 -21.58
N LEU A 430 -18.97 2.68 -20.83
CA LEU A 430 -19.10 2.49 -19.38
C LEU A 430 -19.07 3.83 -18.64
N VAL A 431 -18.10 4.67 -18.96
CA VAL A 431 -17.94 6.00 -18.34
C VAL A 431 -19.17 6.87 -18.60
N GLU A 432 -19.60 6.99 -19.86
CA GLU A 432 -20.79 7.76 -20.24
C GLU A 432 -22.05 7.23 -19.53
N HIS A 433 -22.20 5.91 -19.42
CA HIS A 433 -23.32 5.30 -18.69
C HIS A 433 -23.29 5.65 -17.20
N VAL A 434 -22.15 5.50 -16.53
CA VAL A 434 -22.04 5.74 -15.08
C VAL A 434 -22.20 7.22 -14.73
N VAL A 435 -21.62 8.13 -15.51
CA VAL A 435 -21.79 9.57 -15.30
C VAL A 435 -23.27 9.94 -15.46
N SER A 436 -23.91 9.55 -16.58
CA SER A 436 -25.28 9.96 -16.90
C SER A 436 -26.37 9.28 -16.06
N ARG A 437 -26.27 7.96 -15.85
CA ARG A 437 -27.34 7.12 -15.29
C ARG A 437 -26.90 6.27 -14.09
N GLY A 438 -25.63 6.37 -13.70
CA GLY A 438 -25.08 5.58 -12.62
C GLY A 438 -25.67 5.95 -11.26
N THR A 439 -25.78 4.95 -10.40
CA THR A 439 -26.05 5.14 -8.97
C THR A 439 -24.86 5.82 -8.26
N GLY A 440 -25.08 6.41 -7.09
CA GLY A 440 -24.01 7.02 -6.28
C GLY A 440 -22.80 6.11 -6.09
N ARG A 441 -23.03 4.85 -5.69
CA ARG A 441 -21.97 3.84 -5.54
C ARG A 441 -21.20 3.53 -6.83
N GLN A 442 -21.86 3.59 -8.00
CA GLN A 442 -21.17 3.37 -9.28
C GLN A 442 -20.28 4.57 -9.63
N ARG A 443 -20.77 5.79 -9.38
CA ARG A 443 -20.01 7.02 -9.57
C ARG A 443 -18.83 7.13 -8.62
N GLU A 444 -19.02 6.78 -7.34
CA GLU A 444 -17.96 6.69 -6.34
C GLU A 444 -16.87 5.69 -6.75
N ARG A 445 -17.26 4.50 -7.25
CA ARG A 445 -16.32 3.50 -7.76
C ARG A 445 -15.55 3.99 -8.98
N LEU A 446 -16.21 4.71 -9.88
CA LEU A 446 -15.55 5.34 -11.03
C LEU A 446 -14.60 6.45 -10.57
N ALA A 447 -14.99 7.25 -9.59
CA ALA A 447 -14.15 8.29 -9.02
C ALA A 447 -12.88 7.72 -8.37
N ALA A 448 -12.99 6.62 -7.62
CA ALA A 448 -11.86 5.92 -7.01
C ALA A 448 -10.95 5.17 -8.00
N ASN A 449 -11.36 4.99 -9.26
CA ASN A 449 -10.60 4.21 -10.24
C ASN A 449 -9.47 5.04 -10.85
N GLU A 450 -8.22 4.62 -10.63
CA GLU A 450 -7.04 5.29 -11.18
C GLU A 450 -7.06 5.45 -12.71
N ALA A 451 -7.75 4.63 -13.48
CA ALA A 451 -7.84 4.86 -14.92
C ALA A 451 -8.79 5.99 -15.34
N THR A 452 -9.56 6.56 -14.43
CA THR A 452 -10.56 7.59 -14.76
C THR A 452 -9.89 8.91 -15.19
N PRO A 453 -10.23 9.44 -16.38
CA PRO A 453 -9.75 10.74 -16.87
C PRO A 453 -10.10 11.92 -15.96
N ASP A 454 -9.24 12.93 -15.86
CA ASP A 454 -9.48 14.09 -14.99
C ASP A 454 -10.75 14.86 -15.39
N ALA A 455 -11.02 15.00 -16.68
CA ALA A 455 -12.26 15.62 -17.18
C ALA A 455 -13.53 14.85 -16.75
N VAL A 456 -13.41 13.53 -16.51
CA VAL A 456 -14.50 12.74 -15.92
C VAL A 456 -14.59 12.99 -14.42
N LEU A 457 -13.46 13.08 -13.71
CA LEU A 457 -13.43 13.40 -12.28
C LEU A 457 -14.06 14.75 -11.97
N ILE A 458 -13.75 15.78 -12.77
CA ILE A 458 -14.36 17.12 -12.69
C ILE A 458 -15.88 17.00 -12.85
N ARG A 459 -16.36 16.34 -13.92
CA ARG A 459 -17.81 16.13 -14.12
C ARG A 459 -18.48 15.36 -12.99
N LEU A 460 -17.78 14.44 -12.33
CA LEU A 460 -18.30 13.69 -11.18
C LEU A 460 -18.35 14.58 -9.92
N ALA A 461 -17.33 15.39 -9.67
CA ALA A 461 -17.26 16.36 -8.58
C ALA A 461 -18.32 17.45 -8.72
N ASP A 462 -18.55 17.96 -9.94
CA ASP A 462 -19.53 19.00 -10.23
C ASP A 462 -20.98 18.49 -10.27
N SER A 463 -21.19 17.16 -10.16
CA SER A 463 -22.53 16.60 -10.23
C SER A 463 -23.31 16.83 -8.94
N GLU A 464 -24.63 17.07 -9.04
CA GLU A 464 -25.53 17.20 -7.87
C GLU A 464 -25.53 15.98 -6.92
N ALA A 465 -24.92 14.86 -7.36
CA ALA A 465 -24.79 13.63 -6.58
C ALA A 465 -23.45 13.52 -5.82
N ALA A 466 -22.54 14.49 -5.95
CA ALA A 466 -21.19 14.45 -5.39
C ALA A 466 -21.20 14.18 -3.89
N ASP A 467 -21.92 14.99 -3.12
CA ASP A 467 -21.95 14.93 -1.65
C ASP A 467 -22.62 13.66 -1.12
N ARG A 468 -23.66 13.19 -1.81
CA ARG A 468 -24.46 12.03 -1.36
C ARG A 468 -23.75 10.69 -1.58
N ALA A 469 -22.70 10.67 -2.39
CA ALA A 469 -22.04 9.45 -2.83
C ALA A 469 -20.57 9.35 -2.37
N GLY A 470 -20.06 10.28 -1.57
CA GLY A 470 -18.66 10.27 -1.13
C GLY A 470 -17.65 10.43 -2.28
N ILE A 471 -18.08 10.99 -3.42
CA ILE A 471 -17.26 11.15 -4.63
C ILE A 471 -16.04 12.03 -4.35
N PRO A 472 -16.15 13.20 -3.68
CA PRO A 472 -15.00 14.03 -3.35
C PRO A 472 -13.90 13.24 -2.61
N HIS A 473 -14.28 12.49 -1.56
CA HIS A 473 -13.31 11.67 -0.83
C HIS A 473 -12.72 10.54 -1.68
N ALA A 474 -13.52 9.90 -2.53
CA ALA A 474 -13.03 8.87 -3.44
C ALA A 474 -11.98 9.41 -4.44
N ILE A 475 -12.06 10.70 -4.79
CA ILE A 475 -11.03 11.36 -5.61
C ILE A 475 -9.80 11.71 -4.76
N LEU A 476 -9.99 12.20 -3.53
CA LEU A 476 -8.88 12.53 -2.62
C LEU A 476 -8.04 11.33 -2.17
N ASP A 477 -8.65 10.14 -2.12
CA ASP A 477 -7.98 8.89 -1.73
C ASP A 477 -7.09 8.30 -2.86
N ARG A 478 -7.04 8.96 -4.03
CA ARG A 478 -6.24 8.52 -5.20
C ARG A 478 -4.77 8.91 -5.05
N GLU A 479 -3.91 8.07 -5.62
CA GLU A 479 -2.47 8.34 -5.69
C GLU A 479 -2.17 9.41 -6.75
N PHE A 480 -2.94 9.43 -7.85
CA PHE A 480 -2.73 10.35 -8.97
C PHE A 480 -4.03 11.05 -9.40
N VAL A 481 -4.06 12.37 -9.25
CA VAL A 481 -5.14 13.26 -9.69
C VAL A 481 -4.54 14.55 -10.25
N GLY A 482 -4.98 14.98 -11.42
CA GLY A 482 -4.54 16.25 -11.99
C GLY A 482 -4.98 17.47 -11.17
N PRO A 483 -4.23 18.59 -11.20
CA PRO A 483 -4.51 19.78 -10.39
C PRO A 483 -5.93 20.32 -10.56
N GLN A 484 -6.44 20.38 -11.79
CA GLN A 484 -7.78 20.90 -12.09
C GLN A 484 -8.91 20.05 -11.46
N ALA A 485 -8.74 18.73 -11.43
CA ALA A 485 -9.70 17.83 -10.79
C ALA A 485 -9.66 17.98 -9.26
N LEU A 486 -8.48 18.17 -8.67
CA LEU A 486 -8.35 18.45 -7.24
C LEU A 486 -8.98 19.78 -6.83
N LEU A 487 -8.76 20.85 -7.61
CA LEU A 487 -9.38 22.15 -7.38
C LEU A 487 -10.92 22.05 -7.40
N SER A 488 -11.46 21.31 -8.36
CA SER A 488 -12.91 21.05 -8.45
C SER A 488 -13.41 20.30 -7.22
N VAL A 489 -12.61 19.35 -6.70
CA VAL A 489 -12.95 18.60 -5.47
C VAL A 489 -12.88 19.46 -4.23
N TYR A 490 -11.86 20.32 -4.06
CA TYR A 490 -11.77 21.21 -2.89
C TYR A 490 -12.95 22.18 -2.80
N ALA A 491 -13.48 22.61 -3.95
CA ALA A 491 -14.65 23.49 -4.00
C ALA A 491 -15.94 22.83 -3.48
N VAL A 492 -16.05 21.49 -3.53
CA VAL A 492 -17.29 20.75 -3.22
C VAL A 492 -17.16 19.76 -2.07
N VAL A 493 -15.95 19.46 -1.59
CA VAL A 493 -15.74 18.45 -0.54
C VAL A 493 -16.42 18.89 0.78
N PRO A 494 -17.23 18.01 1.41
CA PRO A 494 -17.80 18.31 2.72
C PRO A 494 -16.72 18.59 3.75
N ARG A 495 -16.86 19.72 4.46
CA ARG A 495 -15.96 20.16 5.55
C ARG A 495 -16.22 19.40 6.85
N ASP A 496 -16.20 18.08 6.77
CA ASP A 496 -16.47 17.19 7.90
C ASP A 496 -15.18 16.70 8.58
N GLY A 497 -15.33 15.78 9.54
CA GLY A 497 -14.20 15.17 10.25
C GLY A 497 -13.28 14.38 9.32
N ARG A 498 -13.81 13.73 8.27
CA ARG A 498 -12.99 12.92 7.35
C ARG A 498 -12.08 13.80 6.51
N PHE A 499 -12.57 14.93 6.00
CA PHE A 499 -11.73 15.86 5.25
C PHE A 499 -10.67 16.52 6.15
N ARG A 500 -11.04 16.89 7.38
CA ARG A 500 -10.07 17.38 8.38
C ARG A 500 -8.97 16.34 8.63
N ASP A 501 -9.34 15.10 8.92
CA ASP A 501 -8.37 14.04 9.27
C ASP A 501 -7.44 13.76 8.07
N TRP A 502 -7.96 13.81 6.83
CA TRP A 502 -7.16 13.72 5.61
C TRP A 502 -6.14 14.87 5.47
N ILE A 503 -6.50 16.11 5.80
CA ILE A 503 -5.55 17.23 5.80
C ILE A 503 -4.47 17.05 6.88
N VAL A 504 -4.85 16.57 8.07
CA VAL A 504 -3.91 16.31 9.17
C VAL A 504 -2.87 15.26 8.76
N ASP A 505 -3.33 14.16 8.16
CA ASP A 505 -2.43 13.11 7.65
C ASP A 505 -1.49 13.70 6.57
N LEU A 506 -2.03 14.45 5.61
CA LEU A 506 -1.22 15.08 4.56
C LEU A 506 -0.23 16.11 5.10
N ALA A 507 -0.54 16.84 6.17
CA ALA A 507 0.39 17.82 6.72
C ALA A 507 1.71 17.16 7.14
N GLY A 508 1.69 15.89 7.58
CA GLY A 508 2.88 15.13 7.95
C GLY A 508 3.61 14.45 6.79
N PHE A 509 2.90 14.06 5.72
CA PHE A 509 3.49 13.33 4.58
C PHE A 509 3.76 14.20 3.35
N GLU A 510 2.89 15.17 3.06
CA GLU A 510 2.89 16.01 1.87
C GLU A 510 2.41 17.46 2.17
N PRO A 511 3.22 18.26 2.91
CA PRO A 511 2.84 19.59 3.39
C PRO A 511 2.33 20.56 2.31
N ALA A 512 2.92 20.50 1.11
CA ALA A 512 2.52 21.35 -0.02
C ALA A 512 1.07 21.10 -0.46
N THR A 513 0.65 19.84 -0.50
CA THR A 513 -0.71 19.45 -0.86
C THR A 513 -1.71 19.78 0.23
N ALA A 514 -1.34 19.59 1.51
CA ALA A 514 -2.16 20.03 2.63
C ALA A 514 -2.41 21.54 2.61
N LEU A 515 -1.36 22.35 2.41
CA LEU A 515 -1.48 23.80 2.30
C LEU A 515 -2.28 24.24 1.08
N HIS A 516 -2.09 23.56 -0.06
CA HIS A 516 -2.86 23.85 -1.26
C HIS A 516 -4.36 23.57 -1.04
N ALA A 517 -4.71 22.47 -0.36
CA ALA A 517 -6.09 22.18 0.03
C ALA A 517 -6.66 23.23 1.00
N LEU A 518 -5.88 23.62 2.02
CA LEU A 518 -6.27 24.64 3.00
C LEU A 518 -6.55 25.99 2.34
N ARG A 519 -5.70 26.45 1.41
CA ARG A 519 -5.90 27.71 0.66
C ARG A 519 -7.23 27.75 -0.08
N HIS A 520 -7.61 26.63 -0.71
CA HIS A 520 -8.84 26.53 -1.49
C HIS A 520 -10.09 26.25 -0.64
N THR A 521 -9.93 26.08 0.67
CA THR A 521 -11.02 25.84 1.62
C THR A 521 -11.02 26.85 2.78
N ALA A 522 -10.26 27.93 2.64
CA ALA A 522 -10.06 28.97 3.66
C ALA A 522 -11.20 30.00 3.77
N ASP A 523 -12.31 29.83 3.07
CA ASP A 523 -13.48 30.72 3.17
C ASP A 523 -14.27 30.55 4.49
N ASP A 524 -13.94 29.55 5.32
CA ASP A 524 -14.47 29.35 6.68
C ASP A 524 -13.34 29.45 7.73
N PRO A 525 -13.17 30.63 8.37
CA PRO A 525 -12.14 30.87 9.38
C PRO A 525 -12.20 29.92 10.58
N ASP A 526 -13.40 29.56 11.03
CA ASP A 526 -13.60 28.69 12.20
C ASP A 526 -13.24 27.23 11.89
N TRP A 527 -13.54 26.79 10.67
CA TRP A 527 -13.09 25.49 10.19
C TRP A 527 -11.57 25.47 10.01
N LEU A 528 -10.98 26.48 9.36
CA LEU A 528 -9.53 26.58 9.17
C LEU A 528 -8.77 26.54 10.51
N LEU A 529 -9.21 27.32 11.51
CA LEU A 529 -8.63 27.31 12.84
C LEU A 529 -8.71 25.93 13.50
N ARG A 530 -9.85 25.23 13.37
CA ARG A 530 -10.04 23.87 13.91
C ARG A 530 -9.11 22.86 13.25
N VAL A 531 -8.94 22.94 11.92
CA VAL A 531 -8.04 22.04 11.18
C VAL A 531 -6.59 22.30 11.58
N LEU A 532 -6.17 23.57 11.61
CA LEU A 532 -4.81 23.92 12.00
C LEU A 532 -4.50 23.56 13.45
N ARG A 533 -5.46 23.66 14.38
CA ARG A 533 -5.29 23.14 15.74
C ARG A 533 -4.92 21.65 15.78
N SER A 534 -5.37 20.86 14.82
CA SER A 534 -5.02 19.44 14.70
C SER A 534 -3.78 19.17 13.84
N ALA A 535 -3.52 19.98 12.81
CA ALA A 535 -2.49 19.70 11.81
C ALA A 535 -1.16 20.43 12.05
N VAL A 536 -1.14 21.52 12.82
CA VAL A 536 0.01 22.43 12.90
C VAL A 536 1.29 21.77 13.40
N THR A 537 1.18 20.74 14.24
CA THR A 537 2.34 19.98 14.74
C THR A 537 2.98 19.09 13.70
N GLU A 538 2.22 18.69 12.67
CA GLU A 538 2.68 17.81 11.59
C GLU A 538 3.45 18.59 10.52
N PHE A 539 3.13 19.87 10.33
CA PHE A 539 3.86 20.75 9.42
C PHE A 539 5.31 20.97 9.86
N ASP A 540 6.22 21.00 8.89
CA ASP A 540 7.57 21.51 9.09
C ASP A 540 7.59 23.04 9.30
N ALA A 541 8.77 23.62 9.53
CA ALA A 541 8.87 25.06 9.84
C ALA A 541 8.32 25.95 8.71
N ALA A 542 8.64 25.63 7.46
CA ALA A 542 8.14 26.34 6.28
C ALA A 542 6.61 26.18 6.14
N GLY A 543 6.12 24.94 6.30
CA GLY A 543 4.70 24.61 6.27
C GLY A 543 3.89 25.36 7.33
N ARG A 544 4.41 25.42 8.56
CA ARG A 544 3.78 26.18 9.66
C ARG A 544 3.75 27.67 9.37
N ALA A 545 4.84 28.26 8.90
CA ALA A 545 4.87 29.69 8.53
C ALA A 545 3.81 30.01 7.47
N ALA A 546 3.70 29.17 6.43
CA ALA A 546 2.68 29.33 5.39
C ALA A 546 1.25 29.12 5.92
N ALA A 547 1.02 28.16 6.82
CA ALA A 547 -0.28 27.93 7.46
C ALA A 547 -0.69 29.10 8.37
N TYR A 548 0.25 29.68 9.11
CA TYR A 548 0.02 30.84 9.96
C TYR A 548 -0.25 32.11 9.16
N ALA A 549 0.47 32.33 8.07
CA ALA A 549 0.17 33.41 7.15
C ALA A 549 -1.26 33.28 6.59
N LEU A 550 -1.65 32.08 6.14
CA LEU A 550 -3.00 31.81 5.64
C LEU A 550 -4.08 32.05 6.71
N LEU A 551 -3.86 31.59 7.94
CA LEU A 551 -4.79 31.82 9.05
C LEU A 551 -4.88 33.31 9.42
N ALA A 552 -3.77 34.04 9.43
CA ALA A 552 -3.76 35.47 9.70
C ALA A 552 -4.55 36.26 8.64
N GLU A 553 -4.38 35.90 7.36
CA GLU A 553 -5.12 36.51 6.24
C GLU A 553 -6.63 36.24 6.33
N THR A 554 -7.01 35.07 6.84
CA THR A 554 -8.40 34.58 6.86
C THR A 554 -9.17 34.97 8.12
N ALA A 555 -8.53 34.84 9.28
CA ALA A 555 -9.15 34.92 10.61
C ALA A 555 -8.56 36.03 11.50
N GLY A 556 -7.54 36.74 11.02
CA GLY A 556 -6.80 37.73 11.80
C GLY A 556 -5.62 37.13 12.58
N VAL A 557 -4.72 38.01 13.03
CA VAL A 557 -3.47 37.63 13.70
C VAL A 557 -3.70 37.06 15.10
N GLU A 558 -4.75 37.53 15.77
CA GLU A 558 -5.14 37.06 17.10
C GLU A 558 -5.48 35.57 17.10
N ALA A 559 -6.05 35.06 16.01
CA ALA A 559 -6.33 33.63 15.86
C ALA A 559 -5.03 32.80 15.81
N VAL A 560 -3.99 33.32 15.14
CA VAL A 560 -2.66 32.69 15.11
C VAL A 560 -2.01 32.72 16.49
N TRP A 561 -2.08 33.85 17.18
CA TRP A 561 -1.50 33.99 18.52
C TRP A 561 -2.15 33.03 19.52
N ALA A 562 -3.48 32.94 19.50
CA ALA A 562 -4.22 32.02 20.36
C ALA A 562 -3.90 30.55 20.04
N LEU A 563 -3.83 30.20 18.75
CA LEU A 563 -3.46 28.84 18.30
C LEU A 563 -2.06 28.45 18.76
N GLU A 564 -1.08 29.33 18.55
CA GLU A 564 0.31 29.05 18.89
C GLU A 564 0.51 29.01 20.41
N LEU A 565 -0.14 29.91 21.17
CA LEU A 565 -0.08 29.91 22.63
C LEU A 565 -0.69 28.65 23.23
N ASP A 566 -1.82 28.16 22.69
CA ASP A 566 -2.44 26.89 23.08
C ASP A 566 -1.51 25.70 22.81
N ARG A 567 -0.75 25.74 21.69
CA ARG A 567 0.20 24.71 21.30
C ARG A 567 1.44 24.65 22.18
N CYS A 568 2.07 25.79 22.47
CA CYS A 568 3.35 25.85 23.19
C CYS A 568 3.19 26.02 24.70
N GLY A 569 2.04 26.50 25.17
CA GLY A 569 1.71 26.73 26.57
C GLY A 569 2.40 27.93 27.23
N ASP A 570 3.34 28.59 26.54
CA ASP A 570 4.12 29.71 27.08
C ASP A 570 4.63 30.65 25.97
N LEU A 571 4.70 31.95 26.26
CA LEU A 571 5.12 32.98 25.30
C LEU A 571 6.56 32.73 24.81
N GLU A 572 7.48 32.39 25.70
CA GLU A 572 8.89 32.17 25.41
C GLU A 572 9.13 30.99 24.45
N ALA A 573 8.23 30.02 24.45
CA ALA A 573 8.27 28.82 23.61
C ALA A 573 7.56 28.97 22.26
N MET A 574 6.90 30.11 22.02
CA MET A 574 6.25 30.41 20.75
C MET A 574 7.26 30.58 19.61
N ASP A 575 6.83 30.21 18.40
CA ASP A 575 7.57 30.47 17.17
C ASP A 575 8.02 31.95 17.11
N PRO A 576 9.30 32.24 16.83
CA PRO A 576 9.82 33.60 16.79
C PRO A 576 9.02 34.55 15.91
N GLN A 577 8.44 34.07 14.81
CA GLN A 577 7.68 34.89 13.88
C GLN A 577 6.30 35.26 14.44
N VAL A 578 5.69 34.37 15.22
CA VAL A 578 4.43 34.67 15.91
C VAL A 578 4.66 35.70 17.02
N ARG A 579 5.77 35.61 17.76
CA ARG A 579 6.15 36.65 18.74
C ARG A 579 6.43 38.00 18.10
N ALA A 580 7.12 38.00 16.96
CA ALA A 580 7.37 39.23 16.20
C ALA A 580 6.04 39.86 15.74
N SER A 581 5.10 39.04 15.24
CA SER A 581 3.74 39.46 14.89
C SER A 581 2.97 40.02 16.09
N MET A 582 3.03 39.38 17.26
CA MET A 582 2.41 39.90 18.49
C MET A 582 2.99 41.25 18.92
N ALA A 583 4.31 41.42 18.82
CA ALA A 583 4.99 42.66 19.18
C ALA A 583 4.67 43.81 18.21
N ALA A 584 4.54 43.49 16.91
CA ALA A 584 4.17 44.45 15.87
C ALA A 584 2.66 44.77 15.89
N GLY A 585 1.83 43.81 16.30
CA GLY A 585 0.37 43.90 16.23
C GLY A 585 -0.20 43.66 14.83
N ASP A 586 0.55 42.98 13.95
CA ASP A 586 0.16 42.74 12.55
C ASP A 586 0.66 41.38 12.02
N ALA A 587 0.26 41.03 10.78
CA ALA A 587 0.57 39.76 10.15
C ALA A 587 1.90 39.78 9.37
N GLU A 588 2.54 40.94 9.23
CA GLU A 588 3.67 41.13 8.32
C GLU A 588 4.84 40.17 8.60
N PRO A 589 5.27 39.96 9.87
CA PRO A 589 6.33 38.99 10.19
C PRO A 589 5.99 37.55 9.76
N LEU A 590 4.72 37.15 9.84
CA LEU A 590 4.28 35.81 9.42
C LEU A 590 4.31 35.68 7.90
N VAL A 591 3.82 36.69 7.19
CA VAL A 591 3.79 36.73 5.73
C VAL A 591 5.21 36.79 5.16
N GLU A 592 6.11 37.57 5.76
CA GLU A 592 7.52 37.63 5.38
C GLU A 592 8.23 36.29 5.59
N ALA A 593 7.99 35.62 6.73
CA ALA A 593 8.54 34.30 6.98
C ALA A 593 8.08 33.27 5.94
N ALA A 594 6.79 33.26 5.60
CA ALA A 594 6.24 32.38 4.58
C ALA A 594 6.81 32.67 3.17
N ARG A 595 7.14 33.94 2.87
CA ARG A 595 7.80 34.32 1.61
C ARG A 595 9.29 33.98 1.58
N ALA A 596 9.96 34.03 2.73
CA ALA A 596 11.40 33.75 2.84
C ALA A 596 11.72 32.27 2.67
N ASP A 597 10.83 31.39 3.14
CA ASP A 597 10.94 29.93 2.95
C ASP A 597 9.65 29.38 2.32
N PRO A 598 9.44 29.63 1.01
CA PRO A 598 8.20 29.26 0.35
C PRO A 598 8.11 27.73 0.26
N VAL A 599 6.98 27.20 0.75
CA VAL A 599 6.60 25.83 0.43
C VAL A 599 6.34 25.78 -1.09
N PRO A 600 7.07 24.95 -1.85
CA PRO A 600 6.91 24.89 -3.29
C PRO A 600 5.46 24.55 -3.62
N ASP A 601 4.88 25.26 -4.59
CA ASP A 601 3.50 25.00 -4.98
C ASP A 601 3.38 23.55 -5.47
N ARG A 602 2.21 22.93 -5.28
CA ARG A 602 1.97 21.55 -5.71
C ARG A 602 2.29 21.39 -7.20
N ASP A 603 1.94 22.39 -8.00
CA ASP A 603 2.20 22.48 -9.44
C ASP A 603 3.71 22.55 -9.78
N GLU A 604 4.57 22.93 -8.83
CA GLU A 604 6.03 22.90 -8.98
C GLU A 604 6.65 21.57 -8.50
N VAL A 605 5.91 20.78 -7.72
CA VAL A 605 6.39 19.54 -7.08
C VAL A 605 6.19 18.32 -7.96
N TRP A 606 5.04 18.23 -8.61
CA TRP A 606 4.80 17.22 -9.62
C TRP A 606 5.19 17.76 -10.99
N PRO A 607 6.11 17.11 -11.74
CA PRO A 607 6.19 17.40 -13.17
C PRO A 607 4.79 17.16 -13.74
N ASP A 608 4.32 18.06 -14.63
CA ASP A 608 3.05 17.95 -15.36
C ASP A 608 2.83 16.51 -15.85
N GLU A 609 2.23 15.65 -15.01
CA GLU A 609 1.71 14.41 -15.51
C GLU A 609 0.55 14.86 -16.38
N PRO A 610 0.59 14.57 -17.68
CA PRO A 610 -0.46 14.99 -18.59
C PRO A 610 -1.79 14.57 -17.97
N PRO A 611 -2.81 15.43 -17.97
CA PRO A 611 -4.13 15.00 -17.57
C PRO A 611 -4.49 13.76 -18.38
N ARG A 612 -4.97 12.72 -17.71
CA ARG A 612 -5.38 11.48 -18.39
C ARG A 612 -6.46 11.87 -19.40
N SER A 613 -6.16 11.77 -20.69
CA SER A 613 -7.04 12.18 -21.78
C SER A 613 -8.29 11.31 -21.87
N GLU A 614 -9.44 11.90 -22.20
CA GLU A 614 -10.64 11.10 -22.50
C GLU A 614 -10.47 10.23 -23.75
N GLU A 615 -9.52 10.55 -24.63
CA GLU A 615 -9.22 9.75 -25.84
C GLU A 615 -8.79 8.32 -25.49
N TYR A 616 -8.23 8.09 -24.29
CA TYR A 616 -7.91 6.75 -23.78
C TYR A 616 -9.13 5.84 -23.69
N LEU A 617 -10.33 6.42 -23.49
CA LEU A 617 -11.57 5.66 -23.38
C LEU A 617 -12.01 5.04 -24.71
N ASP A 618 -11.49 5.55 -25.84
CA ASP A 618 -11.73 5.00 -27.18
C ASP A 618 -10.71 3.94 -27.58
N GLN A 619 -9.58 3.87 -26.87
CA GLN A 619 -8.55 2.84 -27.06
C GLN A 619 -8.18 2.17 -25.72
N PRO A 620 -9.16 1.66 -24.95
CA PRO A 620 -8.98 1.30 -23.54
C PRO A 620 -8.05 0.10 -23.32
N LEU A 621 -7.77 -0.67 -24.39
CA LEU A 621 -6.87 -1.83 -24.39
C LEU A 621 -5.51 -1.55 -25.04
N ARG A 622 -5.31 -0.33 -25.55
CA ARG A 622 -4.03 0.13 -26.10
C ARG A 622 -3.57 1.29 -25.24
N ARG A 623 -2.62 1.04 -24.34
CA ARG A 623 -1.77 2.13 -23.85
C ARG A 623 -0.67 2.32 -24.89
N PRO A 624 -0.62 3.44 -25.63
CA PRO A 624 0.51 3.65 -26.51
C PRO A 624 1.70 3.90 -25.60
N LEU A 625 2.66 2.96 -25.59
CA LEU A 625 4.01 3.20 -25.07
C LEU A 625 4.55 4.54 -25.61
N VAL A 626 4.21 4.87 -26.87
CA VAL A 626 4.50 6.14 -27.52
C VAL A 626 3.90 7.35 -26.80
N GLU A 627 2.73 7.26 -26.19
CA GLU A 627 2.15 8.37 -25.41
C GLU A 627 2.77 8.45 -24.03
N LEU A 628 3.04 7.33 -23.36
CA LEU A 628 3.75 7.31 -22.08
C LEU A 628 5.19 7.85 -22.24
N ILE A 629 5.83 7.55 -23.37
CA ILE A 629 7.11 8.13 -23.79
C ILE A 629 6.93 9.62 -24.14
N ARG A 630 5.95 10.00 -24.97
CA ARG A 630 5.71 11.42 -25.35
C ARG A 630 5.36 12.31 -24.16
N THR A 631 4.70 11.77 -23.15
CA THR A 631 4.25 12.52 -21.98
C THR A 631 5.30 12.56 -20.87
N ARG A 632 6.17 11.55 -20.77
CA ARG A 632 7.33 11.56 -19.87
C ARG A 632 8.55 12.26 -20.49
N LEU A 633 8.58 12.44 -21.82
CA LEU A 633 9.61 13.18 -22.55
C LEU A 633 9.04 14.52 -23.03
N ASP A 634 9.14 15.51 -22.16
CA ASP A 634 8.72 16.92 -22.26
C ASP A 634 9.41 17.73 -23.37
N GLY A 635 9.62 17.15 -24.56
CA GLY A 635 10.27 17.80 -25.70
C GLY A 635 11.77 18.04 -25.55
N ARG A 636 12.40 17.62 -24.45
CA ARG A 636 13.84 17.82 -24.19
C ARG A 636 14.70 16.74 -24.83
N VAL A 637 15.52 17.15 -25.80
CA VAL A 637 16.42 16.32 -26.62
C VAL A 637 17.36 15.43 -25.79
N ASP A 638 17.81 15.91 -24.63
CA ASP A 638 18.78 15.21 -23.77
C ASP A 638 18.17 13.93 -23.14
N ARG A 639 16.86 13.94 -22.88
CA ARG A 639 16.13 12.77 -22.36
C ARG A 639 15.81 11.77 -23.46
N TRP A 640 15.61 12.25 -24.69
CA TRP A 640 15.54 11.41 -25.90
C TRP A 640 16.83 10.64 -26.13
N LEU A 641 17.98 11.32 -26.05
CA LEU A 641 19.29 10.68 -26.22
C LEU A 641 19.56 9.62 -25.14
N ALA A 642 19.17 9.89 -23.89
CA ALA A 642 19.32 8.93 -22.79
C ALA A 642 18.45 7.67 -22.96
N LEU A 643 17.22 7.81 -23.48
CA LEU A 643 16.35 6.67 -23.77
C LEU A 643 16.84 5.90 -25.01
N ALA A 644 17.28 6.59 -26.06
CA ALA A 644 17.84 5.97 -27.26
C ALA A 644 19.14 5.20 -26.98
N GLU A 645 20.02 5.69 -26.11
CA GLU A 645 21.20 4.96 -25.63
C GLU A 645 20.84 3.72 -24.81
N LEU A 646 19.71 3.75 -24.10
CA LEU A 646 19.17 2.64 -23.32
C LEU A 646 18.63 1.52 -24.21
N VAL A 647 17.91 1.88 -25.28
CA VAL A 647 17.39 0.93 -26.28
C VAL A 647 18.52 0.34 -27.13
N ARG A 648 19.53 1.15 -27.50
CA ARG A 648 20.73 0.67 -28.22
C ARG A 648 21.61 -0.28 -27.41
N ALA A 649 21.45 -0.35 -26.09
CA ALA A 649 22.26 -1.20 -25.23
C ALA A 649 21.72 -2.65 -25.08
N GLU A 650 20.57 -2.98 -25.70
CA GLU A 650 20.08 -4.36 -25.80
C GLU A 650 20.64 -5.06 -27.06
N PRO A 651 21.44 -6.13 -26.91
CA PRO A 651 21.99 -6.82 -28.06
C PRO A 651 20.95 -7.77 -28.68
N GLY A 652 20.48 -7.40 -29.87
CA GLY A 652 19.75 -8.29 -30.79
C GLY A 652 18.27 -7.96 -30.93
N GLY A 653 17.94 -7.05 -31.85
CA GLY A 653 16.54 -6.84 -32.26
C GLY A 653 16.44 -5.70 -33.27
N SER A 654 15.64 -5.91 -34.31
CA SER A 654 15.33 -5.04 -35.45
C SER A 654 14.61 -3.72 -35.11
N ASP A 655 14.78 -3.19 -33.89
CA ASP A 655 13.98 -2.10 -33.34
C ASP A 655 14.60 -0.70 -33.55
N GLU A 656 15.82 -0.60 -34.08
CA GLU A 656 16.41 0.69 -34.48
C GLU A 656 15.64 1.36 -35.63
N GLN A 657 14.96 0.57 -36.49
CA GLN A 657 14.30 1.09 -37.69
C GLN A 657 12.96 1.78 -37.37
N LEU A 658 12.21 1.27 -36.37
CA LEU A 658 10.89 1.80 -36.01
C LEU A 658 10.99 3.16 -35.27
N ILE A 659 12.05 3.36 -34.48
CA ILE A 659 12.31 4.61 -33.74
C ILE A 659 12.81 5.70 -34.69
N MET A 660 13.62 5.34 -35.70
CA MET A 660 14.12 6.30 -36.70
C MET A 660 13.03 6.78 -37.67
N GLU A 661 12.03 5.94 -37.97
CA GLU A 661 10.93 6.30 -38.88
C GLU A 661 9.79 7.11 -38.23
N THR A 662 9.70 7.16 -36.89
CA THR A 662 8.65 7.89 -36.16
C THR A 662 9.05 9.29 -35.68
N VAL A 663 10.29 9.71 -35.92
CA VAL A 663 10.77 11.06 -35.62
C VAL A 663 10.64 11.94 -36.88
N PRO A 664 9.76 12.96 -36.90
CA PRO A 664 9.91 14.02 -37.88
C PRO A 664 11.20 14.79 -37.54
N MET A 665 12.15 14.87 -38.48
CA MET A 665 13.33 15.74 -38.32
C MET A 665 12.94 17.21 -38.20
#